data_AF-A0A931YYN1-F1
#
_entry.id   AF-A0A931YYN1-F1
#
_cell.length_a   1.000
_cell.length_b   1.000
_cell.length_c   1.000
_cell.angle_alpha   90.00
_cell.angle_beta   90.00
_cell.angle_gamma   90.00
#
_symmetry.space_group_name_H-M   'P 1'
#
loop_
_entity.id
_entity.type
_entity.pdbx_description
1 polymer ?
#
loop_
_entity_poly.entity_id
_entity_poly.type
_entity_poly.pdbx_seq_one_letter_code
_entity_poly.pdbx_strand_id
1 'polypeptide(L)'
;MARVAVAADHAGFPHKGRVVRALEQDGHAVTDLGTTSTEPVDYPDYARAVGLAVRDGRADLGVLICGSGAGVSIAANKIRGVRAALCHDLFTARQARQDDDANVLCLGARVVGLDLAITLARAFAGAAFSHAERHEQRLAKVLALEAQELGGRPAPAALTGTRRDVLGEPAVGAALAALVDADAGRRLWARDASLWSADAEVQAAIRTRLGWLDAPAVMRERLAELERFAAAARADGVTDVVLLGMGGSSLAPEVLAVTFGAARGCPSLTVLDTTDPGAIRGALDRLPLERTLVLVASKSGTTTEVDALYRLFRSELSGRSGTPGARFVAITDPGTPLERLAAAEGFRHAFLNDPAIGGRFSALSFFGLVPGALLGLDLAALLDDAASMATRCQALTPLADNPGVRLGAILGGFAAAGRDKVTLLLSPPLSAFGAWLEQLLTESTGKQGRGLVVVHGEPPGEPAAYGDDRVFVALALEGDGDLEKAAATLEGAGHPVIRFGLGSRLDLGGEFFRWEFATAVAGVVLGVNPFDEPNVAQAKGATATALEAFRESGRLPEAPASGVEEVARALAGAAPGDYVALLAYLTPAPAVTAALQRLRTLLRDRTRLATTVGYGPRYLHSTGQLHKGGPATPILLLFTAREAEDLAIPGEAYGFATLERAQALGDLATLRAARRRAFWLPLVGPPAEALERFTGELMRRVA
;
A
#
# COMPACT_ATOMS: atom_id res chain seq x y z
N MET A 1 11.39 -33.35 13.13
CA MET A 1 12.53 -32.52 13.56
C MET A 1 12.04 -31.09 13.66
N ALA A 2 12.19 -30.45 14.82
CA ALA A 2 11.70 -29.09 15.08
C ALA A 2 12.83 -28.20 15.63
N ARG A 3 12.72 -26.89 15.41
CA ARG A 3 13.57 -25.86 16.01
C ARG A 3 12.99 -25.48 17.35
N VAL A 4 13.75 -25.63 18.43
CA VAL A 4 13.26 -25.40 19.79
C VAL A 4 14.08 -24.31 20.48
N ALA A 5 13.43 -23.23 20.88
CA ALA A 5 14.06 -22.21 21.72
C ALA A 5 13.91 -22.60 23.20
N VAL A 6 15.01 -22.73 23.92
CA VAL A 6 14.99 -23.13 25.34
C VAL A 6 15.57 -22.00 26.19
N ALA A 7 14.90 -21.60 27.26
CA ALA A 7 15.46 -20.66 28.22
C ALA A 7 15.07 -21.02 29.66
N ALA A 8 15.90 -20.56 30.59
CA ALA A 8 15.63 -20.66 32.01
C ALA A 8 16.13 -19.42 32.75
N ASP A 9 15.47 -19.10 33.86
CA ASP A 9 16.03 -18.20 34.88
C ASP A 9 17.04 -18.96 35.76
N HIS A 10 17.59 -18.26 36.75
CA HIS A 10 18.55 -18.83 37.70
C HIS A 10 18.06 -20.07 38.44
N ALA A 11 16.74 -20.18 38.70
CA ALA A 11 16.15 -21.31 39.38
C ALA A 11 15.96 -22.51 38.45
N GLY A 12 15.71 -22.28 37.16
CA GLY A 12 15.59 -23.32 36.14
C GLY A 12 16.92 -23.74 35.49
N PHE A 13 17.99 -22.98 35.70
CA PHE A 13 19.31 -23.22 35.13
C PHE A 13 19.84 -24.65 35.32
N PRO A 14 19.71 -25.30 36.51
CA PRO A 14 20.18 -26.68 36.70
C PRO A 14 19.52 -27.72 35.77
N HIS A 15 18.27 -27.47 35.33
CA HIS A 15 17.52 -28.36 34.46
C HIS A 15 17.79 -28.07 32.98
N LYS A 16 17.98 -26.79 32.62
CA LYS A 16 18.08 -26.30 31.23
C LYS A 16 19.05 -27.10 30.38
N GLY A 17 20.30 -27.23 30.84
CA GLY A 17 21.35 -27.89 30.04
C GLY A 17 21.07 -29.36 29.73
N ARG A 18 20.32 -30.06 30.59
CA ARG A 18 19.95 -31.46 30.38
C ARG A 18 18.75 -31.60 29.45
N VAL A 19 17.80 -30.66 29.52
CA VAL A 19 16.68 -30.58 28.59
C VAL A 19 17.17 -30.26 27.18
N VAL A 20 18.07 -29.28 27.03
CA VAL A 20 18.71 -28.93 25.74
C VAL A 20 19.35 -30.17 25.10
N ARG A 21 20.25 -30.86 25.82
CA ARG A 21 20.91 -32.07 25.31
C ARG A 21 19.94 -33.18 24.93
N ALA A 22 18.88 -33.38 25.70
CA ALA A 22 17.91 -34.43 25.42
C ALA A 22 17.12 -34.15 24.12
N LEU A 23 16.75 -32.90 23.87
CA LEU A 23 16.08 -32.50 22.64
C LEU A 23 17.03 -32.56 21.43
N GLU A 24 18.30 -32.17 21.59
CA GLU A 24 19.32 -32.32 20.55
C GLU A 24 19.56 -33.80 20.19
N GLN A 25 19.60 -34.69 21.19
CA GLN A 25 19.73 -36.14 20.98
C GLN A 25 18.56 -36.73 20.19
N ASP A 26 17.37 -36.16 20.33
CA ASP A 26 16.17 -36.56 19.59
C ASP A 26 16.13 -35.91 18.19
N GLY A 27 17.20 -35.20 17.81
CA GLY A 27 17.39 -34.61 16.50
C GLY A 27 16.75 -33.24 16.33
N HIS A 28 16.35 -32.54 17.40
CA HIS A 28 15.86 -31.16 17.31
C HIS A 28 16.99 -30.14 17.20
N ALA A 29 16.77 -29.05 16.48
CA ALA A 29 17.71 -27.93 16.43
C ALA A 29 17.40 -26.98 17.61
N VAL A 30 18.26 -26.97 18.63
CA VAL A 30 17.98 -26.22 19.87
C VAL A 30 18.75 -24.90 19.92
N THR A 31 18.07 -23.81 20.26
CA THR A 31 18.68 -22.51 20.55
C THR A 31 18.52 -22.19 22.03
N ASP A 32 19.62 -22.14 22.77
CA ASP A 32 19.63 -21.75 24.18
C ASP A 32 19.63 -20.22 24.33
N LEU A 33 18.53 -19.67 24.86
CA LEU A 33 18.32 -18.25 25.13
C LEU A 33 18.30 -17.92 26.64
N GLY A 34 18.62 -18.90 27.49
CA GLY A 34 18.51 -18.77 28.96
C GLY A 34 19.77 -18.26 29.64
N THR A 35 19.69 -18.03 30.96
CA THR A 35 20.86 -17.67 31.79
C THR A 35 21.96 -18.72 31.73
N THR A 36 23.21 -18.32 31.98
CA THR A 36 24.38 -19.21 32.01
C THR A 36 24.88 -19.52 33.43
N SER A 37 24.17 -19.06 34.47
CA SER A 37 24.55 -19.27 35.86
C SER A 37 23.34 -19.39 36.79
N THR A 38 23.60 -19.69 38.07
CA THR A 38 22.60 -19.67 39.16
C THR A 38 22.47 -18.29 39.81
N GLU A 39 23.13 -17.26 39.30
CA GLU A 39 23.01 -15.90 39.83
C GLU A 39 21.60 -15.34 39.55
N PRO A 40 20.98 -14.64 40.52
CA PRO A 40 19.62 -14.13 40.38
C PRO A 40 19.39 -13.29 39.11
N VAL A 41 18.36 -13.66 38.35
CA VAL A 41 17.87 -13.00 37.14
C VAL A 41 16.36 -13.15 37.03
N ASP A 42 15.71 -12.28 36.27
CA ASP A 42 14.25 -12.22 36.16
C ASP A 42 13.70 -13.04 34.98
N TYR A 43 12.75 -13.93 35.27
CA TYR A 43 12.14 -14.81 34.27
C TYR A 43 11.40 -14.10 33.10
N PRO A 44 10.83 -12.88 33.23
CA PRO A 44 10.13 -12.23 32.11
C PRO A 44 11.01 -11.96 30.90
N ASP A 45 12.30 -11.66 31.10
CA ASP A 45 13.24 -11.40 30.00
C ASP A 45 13.44 -12.65 29.13
N TYR A 46 13.56 -13.81 29.79
CA TYR A 46 13.68 -15.10 29.12
C TYR A 46 12.38 -15.57 28.48
N ALA A 47 11.24 -15.30 29.13
CA ALA A 47 9.92 -15.51 28.53
C ALA A 47 9.77 -14.68 27.24
N ARG A 48 10.22 -13.42 27.27
CA ARG A 48 10.24 -12.53 26.09
C ARG A 48 11.16 -13.07 25.00
N ALA A 49 12.38 -13.47 25.32
CA ALA A 49 13.33 -13.99 24.33
C ALA A 49 12.79 -15.23 23.58
N VAL A 50 12.25 -16.21 24.31
CA VAL A 50 11.65 -17.42 23.73
C VAL A 50 10.35 -17.12 23.01
N GLY A 51 9.46 -16.33 23.62
CA GLY A 51 8.17 -16.00 23.02
C GLY A 51 8.31 -15.23 21.71
N LEU A 52 9.26 -14.29 21.62
CA LEU A 52 9.61 -13.64 20.36
C LEU A 52 10.21 -14.65 19.36
N ALA A 53 11.08 -15.57 19.81
CA ALA A 53 11.64 -16.58 18.91
C ALA A 53 10.56 -17.47 18.28
N VAL A 54 9.54 -17.85 19.05
CA VAL A 54 8.40 -18.64 18.56
C VAL A 54 7.48 -17.79 17.67
N ARG A 55 7.08 -16.60 18.12
CA ARG A 55 6.22 -15.67 17.37
C ARG A 55 6.82 -15.26 16.03
N ASP A 56 8.12 -14.97 16.01
CA ASP A 56 8.84 -14.51 14.82
C ASP A 56 9.27 -15.69 13.90
N GLY A 57 8.88 -16.92 14.23
CA GLY A 57 9.20 -18.12 13.45
C GLY A 57 10.68 -18.52 13.46
N ARG A 58 11.50 -17.97 14.37
CA ARG A 58 12.90 -18.38 14.59
C ARG A 58 13.01 -19.75 15.28
N ALA A 59 12.00 -20.12 16.06
CA ALA A 59 11.79 -21.45 16.61
C ALA A 59 10.36 -21.92 16.34
N ASP A 60 10.17 -23.22 16.17
CA ASP A 60 8.84 -23.83 15.99
C ASP A 60 8.15 -24.02 17.34
N LEU A 61 8.93 -24.28 18.40
CA LEU A 61 8.47 -24.49 19.76
C LEU A 61 9.38 -23.80 20.78
N GLY A 62 8.84 -23.51 21.96
CA GLY A 62 9.59 -22.99 23.10
C GLY A 62 9.56 -23.92 24.32
N VAL A 63 10.63 -23.92 25.11
CA VAL A 63 10.65 -24.53 26.46
C VAL A 63 11.21 -23.50 27.45
N LEU A 64 10.40 -23.15 28.45
CA LEU A 64 10.73 -22.20 29.50
C LEU A 64 10.78 -22.91 30.85
N ILE A 65 11.85 -22.68 31.60
CA ILE A 65 12.05 -23.31 32.91
C ILE A 65 12.30 -22.22 33.96
N CYS A 66 11.44 -22.13 34.97
CA CYS A 66 11.68 -21.26 36.12
C CYS A 66 11.46 -22.01 37.44
N GLY A 67 11.49 -21.32 38.58
CA GLY A 67 11.30 -21.94 39.89
C GLY A 67 10.01 -22.79 39.99
N SER A 68 8.84 -22.17 39.80
CA SER A 68 7.53 -22.86 39.84
C SER A 68 6.93 -23.13 38.45
N GLY A 69 7.43 -22.47 37.41
CA GLY A 69 6.86 -22.47 36.05
C GLY A 69 5.65 -21.55 35.86
N ALA A 70 4.99 -21.12 36.94
CA ALA A 70 3.78 -20.29 36.87
C ALA A 70 4.06 -18.86 36.37
N GLY A 71 5.05 -18.18 36.96
CA GLY A 71 5.38 -16.81 36.58
C GLY A 71 5.81 -16.70 35.11
N VAL A 72 6.67 -17.62 34.66
CA VAL A 72 7.18 -17.61 33.29
C VAL A 72 6.09 -17.94 32.27
N SER A 73 5.13 -18.81 32.61
CA SER A 73 3.94 -19.07 31.79
C SER A 73 3.06 -17.82 31.67
N ILE A 74 2.80 -17.11 32.77
CA ILE A 74 2.02 -15.87 32.74
C ILE A 74 2.69 -14.82 31.86
N ALA A 75 4.00 -14.61 32.01
CA ALA A 75 4.76 -13.64 31.21
C ALA A 75 4.81 -14.01 29.73
N ALA A 76 5.03 -15.28 29.39
CA ALA A 76 5.08 -15.75 28.01
C ALA A 76 3.75 -15.53 27.29
N ASN A 77 2.61 -15.78 27.95
CA ASN A 77 1.28 -15.53 27.39
C ASN A 77 0.92 -14.04 27.24
N LYS A 78 1.79 -13.09 27.61
CA LYS A 78 1.64 -11.66 27.27
C LYS A 78 2.20 -11.31 25.90
N ILE A 79 2.90 -12.25 25.25
CA ILE A 79 3.50 -12.06 23.94
C ILE A 79 2.51 -12.58 22.91
N ARG A 80 2.04 -11.71 22.03
CA ARG A 80 1.09 -12.07 20.96
C ARG A 80 1.59 -13.27 20.16
N GLY A 81 0.71 -14.25 19.93
CA GLY A 81 0.99 -15.49 19.21
C GLY A 81 1.60 -16.60 20.07
N VAL A 82 1.87 -16.35 21.37
CA VAL A 82 2.39 -17.36 22.30
C VAL A 82 1.24 -17.99 23.08
N ARG A 83 1.16 -19.33 23.02
CA ARG A 83 0.27 -20.17 23.83
C ARG A 83 1.13 -21.03 24.73
N ALA A 84 1.44 -20.51 25.91
CA ALA A 84 2.36 -21.13 26.86
C ALA A 84 1.63 -21.96 27.92
N ALA A 85 1.92 -23.26 28.00
CA ALA A 85 1.29 -24.20 28.93
C ALA A 85 2.24 -24.61 30.06
N LEU A 86 1.83 -24.43 31.31
CA LEU A 86 2.53 -24.97 32.48
C LEU A 86 2.16 -26.44 32.68
N CYS A 87 3.15 -27.32 32.63
CA CYS A 87 2.92 -28.77 32.70
C CYS A 87 3.72 -29.41 33.85
N HIS A 88 3.08 -30.35 34.55
CA HIS A 88 3.70 -31.12 35.64
C HIS A 88 3.69 -32.63 35.41
N ASP A 89 3.02 -33.09 34.36
CA ASP A 89 2.83 -34.51 34.05
C ASP A 89 2.79 -34.74 32.52
N LEU A 90 2.96 -36.00 32.13
CA LEU A 90 3.09 -36.42 30.73
C LEU A 90 1.79 -36.24 29.93
N PHE A 91 0.63 -36.41 30.58
CA PHE A 91 -0.67 -36.26 29.94
C PHE A 91 -0.88 -34.80 29.55
N THR A 92 -0.70 -33.88 30.48
CA THR A 92 -0.84 -32.44 30.24
C THR A 92 0.15 -31.92 29.21
N ALA A 93 1.42 -32.37 29.26
CA ALA A 93 2.44 -31.95 28.28
C ALA A 93 2.11 -32.38 26.84
N ARG A 94 1.53 -33.57 26.64
CA ARG A 94 1.08 -34.00 25.29
C ARG A 94 -0.21 -33.31 24.88
N GLN A 95 -1.19 -33.26 25.78
CA GLN A 95 -2.50 -32.67 25.50
C GLN A 95 -2.39 -31.19 25.14
N ALA A 96 -1.60 -30.41 25.88
CA ALA A 96 -1.43 -28.98 25.59
C ALA A 96 -1.01 -28.73 24.13
N ARG A 97 -0.18 -29.62 23.57
CA ARG A 97 0.22 -29.55 22.16
C ARG A 97 -0.85 -30.10 21.21
N GLN A 98 -1.50 -31.22 21.56
CA GLN A 98 -2.44 -31.96 20.69
C GLN A 98 -3.82 -31.31 20.61
N ASP A 99 -4.31 -30.74 21.70
CA ASP A 99 -5.69 -30.27 21.84
C ASP A 99 -5.79 -28.74 21.83
N ASP A 100 -4.75 -28.03 22.30
CA ASP A 100 -4.77 -26.56 22.46
C ASP A 100 -3.76 -25.83 21.56
N ASP A 101 -2.99 -26.56 20.75
CA ASP A 101 -1.91 -26.04 19.91
C ASP A 101 -0.93 -25.13 20.69
N ALA A 102 -0.61 -25.50 21.94
CA ALA A 102 0.39 -24.78 22.73
C ALA A 102 1.74 -24.85 22.01
N ASN A 103 2.40 -23.70 21.86
CA ASN A 103 3.68 -23.58 21.18
C ASN A 103 4.85 -23.31 22.14
N VAL A 104 4.57 -23.11 23.43
CA VAL A 104 5.58 -23.00 24.48
C VAL A 104 5.24 -23.89 25.67
N LEU A 105 6.18 -24.73 26.08
CA LEU A 105 6.11 -25.51 27.31
C LEU A 105 6.73 -24.73 28.46
N CYS A 106 6.06 -24.65 29.61
CA CYS A 106 6.59 -24.07 30.84
C CYS A 106 6.75 -25.16 31.92
N LEU A 107 7.92 -25.18 32.57
CA LEU A 107 8.28 -26.16 33.60
C LEU A 107 8.76 -25.46 34.88
N GLY A 108 8.42 -26.03 36.04
CA GLY A 108 8.88 -25.58 37.34
C GLY A 108 9.99 -26.46 37.89
N ALA A 109 11.24 -25.98 37.93
CA ALA A 109 12.39 -26.76 38.38
C ALA A 109 12.33 -27.18 39.86
N ARG A 110 11.56 -26.48 40.70
CA ARG A 110 11.29 -26.86 42.11
C ARG A 110 10.09 -27.80 42.25
N VAL A 111 9.35 -28.03 41.17
CA VAL A 111 8.10 -28.80 41.16
C VAL A 111 8.29 -30.15 40.45
N VAL A 112 8.97 -30.14 39.30
CA VAL A 112 9.26 -31.36 38.52
C VAL A 112 10.73 -31.75 38.67
N GLY A 113 10.95 -33.02 39.01
CA GLY A 113 12.28 -33.62 39.01
C GLY A 113 12.90 -33.61 37.60
N LEU A 114 14.23 -33.61 37.52
CA LEU A 114 14.98 -33.45 36.28
C LEU A 114 14.59 -34.47 35.19
N ASP A 115 14.51 -35.76 35.54
CA ASP A 115 14.19 -36.82 34.57
C ASP A 115 12.76 -36.69 34.03
N LEU A 116 11.83 -36.25 34.89
CA LEU A 116 10.47 -35.95 34.47
C LEU A 116 10.48 -34.72 33.55
N ALA A 117 11.17 -33.64 33.90
CA ALA A 117 11.28 -32.43 33.06
C ALA A 117 11.79 -32.73 31.64
N ILE A 118 12.80 -33.60 31.52
CA ILE A 118 13.30 -34.09 30.22
C ILE A 118 12.19 -34.87 29.48
N THR A 119 11.51 -35.77 30.18
CA THR A 119 10.43 -36.59 29.60
C THR A 119 9.28 -35.71 29.10
N LEU A 120 8.90 -34.66 29.84
CA LEU A 120 7.86 -33.71 29.45
C LEU A 120 8.27 -32.88 28.22
N ALA A 121 9.51 -32.38 28.19
CA ALA A 121 10.02 -31.61 27.05
C ALA A 121 10.02 -32.43 25.76
N ARG A 122 10.46 -33.69 25.82
CA ARG A 122 10.41 -34.63 24.69
C ARG A 122 8.98 -34.89 24.23
N ALA A 123 8.09 -35.16 25.17
CA ALA A 123 6.71 -35.47 24.86
C ALA A 123 5.96 -34.30 24.21
N PHE A 124 6.23 -33.08 24.67
CA PHE A 124 5.68 -31.85 24.07
C PHE A 124 6.28 -31.60 22.67
N ALA A 125 7.61 -31.67 22.54
CA ALA A 125 8.31 -31.42 21.28
C ALA A 125 8.01 -32.45 20.18
N GLY A 126 7.68 -33.69 20.57
CA GLY A 126 7.29 -34.77 19.67
C GLY A 126 5.79 -34.83 19.36
N ALA A 127 4.95 -34.05 20.03
CA ALA A 127 3.51 -34.02 19.79
C ALA A 127 3.15 -33.04 18.66
N ALA A 128 2.04 -33.31 17.97
CA ALA A 128 1.49 -32.45 16.91
C ALA A 128 0.04 -32.11 17.24
N PHE A 129 -0.43 -30.95 16.77
CA PHE A 129 -1.83 -30.59 16.88
C PHE A 129 -2.70 -31.62 16.15
N SER A 130 -3.79 -32.04 16.77
CA SER A 130 -4.58 -33.17 16.28
C SER A 130 -5.56 -32.80 15.17
N HIS A 131 -5.84 -31.50 14.96
CA HIS A 131 -6.81 -30.98 13.97
C HIS A 131 -8.22 -31.58 14.10
N ALA A 132 -8.58 -32.14 15.25
CA ALA A 132 -9.95 -32.59 15.50
C ALA A 132 -10.89 -31.36 15.52
N GLU A 133 -12.08 -31.48 14.92
CA GLU A 133 -13.03 -30.36 14.77
C GLU A 133 -13.26 -29.58 16.08
N ARG A 134 -13.45 -30.29 17.19
CA ARG A 134 -13.64 -29.68 18.52
C ARG A 134 -12.41 -28.89 19.01
N HIS A 135 -11.20 -29.26 18.61
CA HIS A 135 -9.95 -28.60 19.00
C HIS A 135 -9.72 -27.35 18.14
N GLU A 136 -9.96 -27.45 16.83
CA GLU A 136 -9.97 -26.29 15.91
C GLU A 136 -10.94 -25.20 16.38
N GLN A 137 -12.17 -25.59 16.76
CA GLN A 137 -13.18 -24.66 17.28
C GLN A 137 -12.76 -23.98 18.58
N ARG A 138 -12.05 -24.68 19.47
CA ARG A 138 -11.57 -24.11 20.75
C ARG A 138 -10.38 -23.20 20.53
N LEU A 139 -9.42 -23.64 19.71
CA LEU A 139 -8.28 -22.82 19.33
C LEU A 139 -8.74 -21.51 18.68
N ALA A 140 -9.72 -21.57 17.77
CA ALA A 140 -10.31 -20.38 17.17
C ALA A 140 -10.89 -19.40 18.23
N LYS A 141 -11.51 -19.91 19.29
CA LYS A 141 -12.00 -19.07 20.40
C LYS A 141 -10.86 -18.47 21.22
N VAL A 142 -9.79 -19.24 21.49
CA VAL A 142 -8.60 -18.74 22.20
C VAL A 142 -7.92 -17.63 21.40
N LEU A 143 -7.75 -17.82 20.09
CA LEU A 143 -7.22 -16.82 19.17
C LEU A 143 -8.13 -15.58 19.11
N ALA A 144 -9.45 -15.77 19.19
CA ALA A 144 -10.39 -14.66 19.26
C ALA A 144 -10.28 -13.85 20.55
N LEU A 145 -10.02 -14.49 21.70
CA LEU A 145 -9.79 -13.80 22.97
C LEU A 145 -8.50 -12.97 22.93
N GLU A 146 -7.39 -13.56 22.50
CA GLU A 146 -6.11 -12.84 22.33
C GLU A 146 -6.28 -11.58 21.49
N ALA A 147 -7.06 -11.72 20.44
CA ALA A 147 -7.30 -10.66 19.49
C ALA A 147 -8.28 -9.58 19.97
N GLN A 148 -9.29 -9.93 20.78
CA GLN A 148 -10.20 -8.97 21.39
C GLN A 148 -9.50 -8.06 22.41
N GLU A 149 -8.63 -8.62 23.25
CA GLU A 149 -8.00 -7.90 24.37
C GLU A 149 -6.82 -7.00 23.93
N LEU A 150 -6.22 -7.25 22.76
CA LEU A 150 -5.05 -6.52 22.25
C LEU A 150 -5.38 -5.48 21.15
N GLY A 151 -6.66 -5.17 20.94
CA GLY A 151 -7.10 -4.21 19.93
C GLY A 151 -6.88 -4.66 18.48
N GLY A 152 -6.49 -5.92 18.24
CA GLY A 152 -6.29 -6.49 16.92
C GLY A 152 -7.08 -7.78 16.78
N ARG A 153 -8.27 -7.72 16.17
CA ARG A 153 -9.16 -8.87 15.97
C ARG A 153 -8.48 -10.04 15.23
N PRO A 154 -8.96 -11.28 15.46
CA PRO A 154 -8.39 -12.44 14.80
C PRO A 154 -8.71 -12.29 13.31
N ALA A 155 -7.94 -12.96 12.44
CA ALA A 155 -8.36 -13.12 11.05
C ALA A 155 -9.85 -13.52 11.05
N PRO A 156 -10.72 -12.80 10.32
CA PRO A 156 -12.16 -12.94 10.48
C PRO A 156 -12.52 -14.42 10.35
N ALA A 157 -13.25 -14.94 11.36
CA ALA A 157 -13.92 -16.22 11.23
C ALA A 157 -14.64 -16.19 9.88
N ALA A 158 -14.38 -17.20 9.03
CA ALA A 158 -15.07 -17.31 7.78
C ALA A 158 -16.58 -17.22 8.06
N LEU A 159 -17.22 -16.14 7.62
CA LEU A 159 -18.68 -16.02 7.61
C LEU A 159 -19.18 -17.28 6.92
N THR A 160 -19.83 -18.12 7.70
CA THR A 160 -20.32 -19.44 7.33
C THR A 160 -21.55 -19.27 6.42
N GLY A 161 -21.28 -18.99 5.16
CA GLY A 161 -22.18 -19.14 4.02
C GLY A 161 -21.28 -19.43 2.85
N THR A 162 -21.52 -20.52 2.12
CA THR A 162 -20.69 -21.07 1.02
C THR A 162 -19.91 -19.99 0.25
N ARG A 163 -18.71 -19.67 0.73
CA ARG A 163 -17.85 -18.66 0.13
C ARG A 163 -17.23 -19.30 -1.09
N ARG A 164 -17.43 -18.72 -2.28
CA ARG A 164 -16.64 -19.09 -3.44
C ARG A 164 -15.18 -18.81 -3.09
N ASP A 165 -14.40 -19.86 -2.91
CA ASP A 165 -12.97 -19.71 -2.66
C ASP A 165 -12.32 -19.21 -3.95
N VAL A 166 -11.93 -17.94 -3.95
CA VAL A 166 -11.25 -17.31 -5.08
C VAL A 166 -9.97 -18.05 -5.45
N LEU A 167 -9.33 -18.74 -4.50
CA LEU A 167 -8.18 -19.60 -4.79
C LEU A 167 -8.54 -20.88 -5.55
N GLY A 168 -9.80 -21.32 -5.46
CA GLY A 168 -10.32 -22.46 -6.20
C GLY A 168 -10.57 -22.16 -7.69
N GLU A 169 -10.46 -20.90 -8.12
CA GLU A 169 -10.54 -20.56 -9.53
C GLU A 169 -9.36 -21.16 -10.31
N PRO A 170 -9.59 -21.88 -11.42
CA PRO A 170 -8.54 -22.59 -12.13
C PRO A 170 -7.33 -21.72 -12.52
N ALA A 171 -7.59 -20.47 -12.96
CA ALA A 171 -6.53 -19.54 -13.34
C ALA A 171 -5.70 -19.04 -12.14
N VAL A 172 -6.34 -18.85 -10.99
CA VAL A 172 -5.68 -18.45 -9.74
C VAL A 172 -4.87 -19.61 -9.17
N GLY A 173 -5.45 -20.82 -9.14
CA GLY A 173 -4.75 -22.03 -8.71
C GLY A 173 -3.52 -22.33 -9.58
N ALA A 174 -3.62 -22.18 -10.90
CA ALA A 174 -2.49 -22.34 -11.82
C ALA A 174 -1.40 -21.29 -11.58
N ALA A 175 -1.78 -20.02 -11.39
CA ALA A 175 -0.83 -18.95 -11.06
C ALA A 175 -0.13 -19.21 -9.72
N LEU A 176 -0.86 -19.66 -8.70
CA LEU A 176 -0.30 -19.99 -7.40
C LEU A 176 0.68 -21.16 -7.49
N ALA A 177 0.32 -22.23 -8.21
CA ALA A 177 1.20 -23.38 -8.44
C ALA A 177 2.50 -22.97 -9.15
N ALA A 178 2.41 -22.15 -10.20
CA ALA A 178 3.59 -21.65 -10.92
C ALA A 178 4.49 -20.78 -10.02
N LEU A 179 3.91 -19.95 -9.16
CA LEU A 179 4.66 -19.15 -8.18
C LEU A 179 5.32 -20.02 -7.11
N VAL A 180 4.66 -21.12 -6.71
CA VAL A 180 5.20 -22.12 -5.79
C VAL A 180 6.41 -22.82 -6.42
N ASP A 181 6.27 -23.32 -7.64
CA ASP A 181 7.35 -23.99 -8.38
C ASP A 181 8.54 -23.04 -8.62
N ALA A 182 8.26 -21.76 -8.83
CA ALA A 182 9.29 -20.74 -9.01
C ALA A 182 9.94 -20.24 -7.71
N ASP A 183 9.46 -20.69 -6.53
CA ASP A 183 9.84 -20.19 -5.20
C ASP A 183 9.80 -18.65 -5.10
N ALA A 184 8.78 -18.05 -5.72
CA ALA A 184 8.74 -16.62 -6.00
C ALA A 184 8.81 -15.76 -4.73
N GLY A 185 8.17 -16.18 -3.65
CA GLY A 185 8.19 -15.46 -2.37
C GLY A 185 9.59 -15.38 -1.76
N ARG A 186 10.29 -16.51 -1.65
CA ARG A 186 11.66 -16.55 -1.10
C ARG A 186 12.64 -15.81 -2.00
N ARG A 187 12.52 -15.98 -3.32
CA ARG A 187 13.40 -15.32 -4.30
C ARG A 187 13.21 -13.80 -4.34
N LEU A 188 11.98 -13.30 -4.20
CA LEU A 188 11.71 -11.87 -4.06
C LEU A 188 12.39 -11.32 -2.79
N TRP A 189 12.28 -12.00 -1.65
CA TRP A 189 13.02 -11.63 -0.43
C TRP A 189 14.54 -11.68 -0.58
N ALA A 190 15.04 -12.63 -1.37
CA ALA A 190 16.46 -12.71 -1.73
C ALA A 190 16.88 -11.65 -2.78
N ARG A 191 15.97 -10.76 -3.20
CA ARG A 191 16.17 -9.74 -4.25
C ARG A 191 16.62 -10.34 -5.58
N ASP A 192 16.15 -11.54 -5.88
CA ASP A 192 16.46 -12.24 -7.12
C ASP A 192 15.66 -11.64 -8.28
N ALA A 193 16.30 -10.72 -9.00
CA ALA A 193 15.72 -10.04 -10.16
C ALA A 193 15.43 -10.96 -11.35
N SER A 194 15.97 -12.20 -11.37
CA SER A 194 15.68 -13.15 -12.45
C SER A 194 14.23 -13.67 -12.43
N LEU A 195 13.44 -13.32 -11.39
CA LEU A 195 11.99 -13.50 -11.37
C LEU A 195 11.25 -12.75 -12.47
N TRP A 196 11.76 -11.59 -12.92
CA TRP A 196 11.06 -10.75 -13.90
C TRP A 196 11.78 -10.61 -15.24
N SER A 197 13.09 -10.87 -15.29
CA SER A 197 13.86 -10.73 -16.54
C SER A 197 15.09 -11.63 -16.57
N ALA A 198 15.37 -12.20 -17.75
CA ALA A 198 16.65 -12.88 -18.03
C ALA A 198 17.77 -11.90 -18.42
N ASP A 199 17.44 -10.65 -18.72
CA ASP A 199 18.40 -9.62 -19.13
C ASP A 199 19.20 -9.08 -17.94
N ALA A 200 20.53 -9.11 -18.04
CA ALA A 200 21.43 -8.75 -16.94
C ALA A 200 21.38 -7.25 -16.57
N GLU A 201 21.16 -6.36 -17.54
CA GLU A 201 21.05 -4.92 -17.29
C GLU A 201 19.72 -4.61 -16.60
N VAL A 202 18.63 -5.21 -17.07
CA VAL A 202 17.31 -5.09 -16.43
C VAL A 202 17.36 -5.65 -15.01
N GLN A 203 18.01 -6.80 -14.79
CA GLN A 203 18.18 -7.35 -13.45
C GLN A 203 18.98 -6.43 -12.52
N ALA A 204 20.05 -5.79 -13.03
CA ALA A 204 20.82 -4.83 -12.26
C ALA A 204 19.96 -3.61 -11.86
N ALA A 205 19.15 -3.09 -12.79
CA ALA A 205 18.21 -2.01 -12.52
C ALA A 205 17.12 -2.40 -11.51
N ILE A 206 16.61 -3.64 -11.55
CA ILE A 206 15.62 -4.12 -10.57
C ILE A 206 16.23 -4.23 -9.17
N ARG A 207 17.46 -4.75 -9.05
CA ARG A 207 18.13 -4.90 -7.74
C ARG A 207 18.27 -3.57 -6.99
N THR A 208 18.35 -2.45 -7.70
CA THR A 208 18.39 -1.10 -7.11
C THR A 208 16.99 -0.52 -6.83
N ARG A 209 15.94 -1.34 -6.81
CA ARG A 209 14.54 -0.91 -6.56
C ARG A 209 13.81 -1.75 -5.51
N LEU A 210 14.54 -2.59 -4.78
CA LEU A 210 14.00 -3.54 -3.80
C LEU A 210 14.29 -3.17 -2.34
N GLY A 211 14.66 -1.92 -2.05
CA GLY A 211 14.90 -1.45 -0.67
C GLY A 211 13.62 -1.38 0.18
N TRP A 212 12.45 -1.33 -0.45
CA TRP A 212 11.15 -1.26 0.23
C TRP A 212 10.84 -2.51 1.07
N LEU A 213 11.48 -3.64 0.77
CA LEU A 213 11.36 -4.88 1.55
C LEU A 213 11.82 -4.70 3.00
N ASP A 214 12.83 -3.85 3.25
CA ASP A 214 13.36 -3.60 4.60
C ASP A 214 12.80 -2.31 5.22
N ALA A 215 12.07 -1.51 4.44
CA ALA A 215 11.62 -0.19 4.86
C ALA A 215 10.89 -0.17 6.21
N PRO A 216 9.98 -1.12 6.54
CA PRO A 216 9.35 -1.14 7.87
C PRO A 216 10.37 -1.20 9.02
N ALA A 217 11.36 -2.08 8.91
CA ALA A 217 12.36 -2.29 9.96
C ALA A 217 13.36 -1.12 10.02
N VAL A 218 13.86 -0.67 8.87
CA VAL A 218 14.81 0.44 8.77
C VAL A 218 14.19 1.74 9.28
N MET A 219 12.94 2.02 8.91
CA MET A 219 12.26 3.23 9.36
C MET A 219 11.85 3.17 10.82
N ARG A 220 11.66 1.97 11.39
CA ARG A 220 11.44 1.81 12.83
C ARG A 220 12.62 2.33 13.65
N GLU A 221 13.85 2.14 13.17
CA GLU A 221 15.07 2.66 13.80
C GLU A 221 15.19 4.18 13.69
N ARG A 222 14.55 4.78 12.66
CA ARG A 222 14.54 6.23 12.40
C ARG A 222 13.37 6.96 13.05
N LEU A 223 12.50 6.27 13.76
CA LEU A 223 11.28 6.86 14.35
C LEU A 223 11.57 8.07 15.25
N ALA A 224 12.59 7.97 16.11
CA ALA A 224 12.91 9.04 17.05
C ALA A 224 13.33 10.35 16.34
N GLU A 225 13.88 10.28 15.14
CA GLU A 225 14.20 11.46 14.32
C GLU A 225 12.93 12.14 13.80
N LEU A 226 12.00 11.36 13.28
CA LEU A 226 10.71 11.84 12.78
C LEU A 226 9.90 12.51 13.89
N GLU A 227 9.82 11.88 15.06
CA GLU A 227 9.10 12.40 16.23
C GLU A 227 9.71 13.71 16.74
N ARG A 228 11.05 13.78 16.84
CA ARG A 228 11.76 15.02 17.22
C ARG A 228 11.50 16.14 16.21
N PHE A 229 11.57 15.82 14.92
CA PHE A 229 11.31 16.81 13.87
C PHE A 229 9.89 17.36 13.96
N ALA A 230 8.88 16.48 14.07
CA ALA A 230 7.48 16.90 14.19
C ALA A 230 7.22 17.69 15.48
N ALA A 231 7.82 17.29 16.61
CA ALA A 231 7.74 18.04 17.86
C ALA A 231 8.34 19.44 17.75
N ALA A 232 9.50 19.58 17.11
CA ALA A 232 10.14 20.87 16.87
C ALA A 232 9.29 21.77 15.97
N ALA A 233 8.73 21.23 14.87
CA ALA A 233 7.81 21.98 14.01
C ALA A 233 6.60 22.53 14.78
N ARG A 234 5.99 21.72 15.65
CA ARG A 234 4.88 22.17 16.51
C ARG A 234 5.31 23.23 17.53
N ALA A 235 6.46 23.06 18.15
CA ALA A 235 7.00 24.02 19.11
C ALA A 235 7.25 25.40 18.46
N ASP A 236 7.63 25.42 17.19
CA ASP A 236 7.81 26.63 16.39
C ASP A 236 6.49 27.23 15.87
N GLY A 237 5.34 26.69 16.27
CA GLY A 237 4.01 27.24 15.97
C GLY A 237 3.44 26.86 14.61
N VAL A 238 4.03 25.87 13.92
CA VAL A 238 3.46 25.30 12.68
C VAL A 238 2.09 24.69 12.98
N THR A 239 1.07 25.11 12.23
CA THR A 239 -0.31 24.59 12.32
C THR A 239 -0.76 23.91 11.04
N ASP A 240 -0.05 24.15 9.94
CA ASP A 240 -0.45 23.68 8.64
C ASP A 240 0.77 23.15 7.91
N VAL A 241 0.56 22.12 7.10
CA VAL A 241 1.56 21.55 6.22
C VAL A 241 0.97 21.51 4.82
N VAL A 242 1.72 21.99 3.85
CA VAL A 242 1.42 21.79 2.44
C VAL A 242 2.51 20.92 1.84
N LEU A 243 2.12 19.80 1.23
CA LEU A 243 3.02 18.92 0.52
C LEU A 243 2.93 19.19 -0.98
N LEU A 244 4.07 19.50 -1.58
CA LEU A 244 4.27 19.66 -3.01
C LEU A 244 4.89 18.37 -3.53
N GLY A 245 4.11 17.55 -4.21
CA GLY A 245 4.54 16.20 -4.62
C GLY A 245 3.79 15.71 -5.84
N MET A 246 4.18 14.54 -6.33
CA MET A 246 3.51 13.90 -7.45
C MET A 246 3.65 12.38 -7.36
N GLY A 247 2.59 11.66 -7.71
CA GLY A 247 2.56 10.20 -7.70
C GLY A 247 2.88 9.64 -6.30
N GLY A 248 3.97 8.88 -6.18
CA GLY A 248 4.32 8.18 -4.94
C GLY A 248 4.66 9.14 -3.80
N SER A 249 5.13 10.35 -4.13
CA SER A 249 5.43 11.40 -3.18
C SER A 249 4.19 12.10 -2.62
N SER A 250 3.00 11.91 -3.22
CA SER A 250 1.76 12.62 -2.84
C SER A 250 0.65 11.67 -2.38
N LEU A 251 0.48 10.52 -3.05
CA LEU A 251 -0.66 9.63 -2.83
C LEU A 251 -0.61 8.94 -1.46
N ALA A 252 0.53 8.40 -1.02
CA ALA A 252 0.62 7.81 0.31
C ALA A 252 0.39 8.85 1.44
N PRO A 253 0.99 10.06 1.38
CA PRO A 253 0.63 11.14 2.31
C PRO A 253 -0.86 11.51 2.30
N GLU A 254 -1.51 11.54 1.14
CA GLU A 254 -2.96 11.79 1.02
C GLU A 254 -3.77 10.68 1.70
N VAL A 255 -3.38 9.41 1.54
CA VAL A 255 -3.98 8.29 2.26
C VAL A 255 -3.92 8.51 3.77
N LEU A 256 -2.76 8.89 4.30
CA LEU A 256 -2.59 9.13 5.73
C LEU A 256 -3.46 10.31 6.21
N ALA A 257 -3.48 11.42 5.47
CA ALA A 257 -4.29 12.58 5.82
C ALA A 257 -5.80 12.28 5.84
N VAL A 258 -6.31 11.62 4.79
CA VAL A 258 -7.75 11.31 4.69
C VAL A 258 -8.17 10.24 5.71
N THR A 259 -7.32 9.24 5.92
CA THR A 259 -7.65 8.11 6.81
C THR A 259 -7.60 8.52 8.28
N PHE A 260 -6.55 9.22 8.71
CA PHE A 260 -6.32 9.49 10.13
C PHE A 260 -6.75 10.89 10.55
N GLY A 261 -6.71 11.86 9.63
CA GLY A 261 -6.79 13.28 9.99
C GLY A 261 -5.57 13.72 10.82
N ALA A 262 -5.60 14.98 11.25
CA ALA A 262 -4.60 15.50 12.18
C ALA A 262 -4.98 15.13 13.62
N ALA A 263 -4.02 14.62 14.38
CA ALA A 263 -4.16 14.46 15.82
C ALA A 263 -4.36 15.81 16.50
N ARG A 264 -5.00 15.81 17.68
CA ARG A 264 -5.28 17.06 18.41
C ARG A 264 -3.98 17.84 18.68
N GLY A 265 -3.95 19.10 18.24
CA GLY A 265 -2.79 19.97 18.42
C GLY A 265 -1.64 19.71 17.44
N CYS A 266 -1.82 18.83 16.47
CA CYS A 266 -0.88 18.61 15.37
C CYS A 266 -1.34 19.34 14.10
N PRO A 267 -0.39 19.68 13.19
CA PRO A 267 -0.72 20.33 11.93
C PRO A 267 -1.69 19.55 11.04
N SER A 268 -2.53 20.28 10.28
CA SER A 268 -3.25 19.74 9.13
C SER A 268 -2.33 19.54 7.93
N LEU A 269 -2.65 18.57 7.05
CA LEU A 269 -1.94 18.34 5.80
C LEU A 269 -2.82 18.63 4.59
N THR A 270 -2.34 19.49 3.70
CA THR A 270 -2.88 19.70 2.35
C THR A 270 -1.89 19.14 1.34
N VAL A 271 -2.35 18.24 0.46
CA VAL A 271 -1.52 17.69 -0.64
C VAL A 271 -1.81 18.48 -1.92
N LEU A 272 -0.76 18.99 -2.55
CA LEU A 272 -0.79 19.63 -3.86
C LEU A 272 0.03 18.80 -4.84
N ASP A 273 -0.68 18.08 -5.69
CA ASP A 273 -0.13 17.26 -6.78
C ASP A 273 -0.85 17.54 -8.10
N THR A 274 -1.05 18.83 -8.34
CA THR A 274 -1.71 19.35 -9.53
C THR A 274 -1.01 20.60 -10.06
N THR A 275 -1.23 20.88 -11.34
CA THR A 275 -0.89 22.14 -12.02
C THR A 275 -2.13 22.97 -12.32
N ASP A 276 -3.32 22.52 -11.93
CA ASP A 276 -4.56 23.27 -12.10
C ASP A 276 -4.53 24.58 -11.27
N PRO A 277 -4.64 25.75 -11.92
CA PRO A 277 -4.51 27.04 -11.24
C PRO A 277 -5.63 27.28 -10.22
N GLY A 278 -6.83 26.76 -10.45
CA GLY A 278 -7.97 26.91 -9.55
C GLY A 278 -7.76 26.18 -8.21
N ALA A 279 -7.27 24.95 -8.26
CA ALA A 279 -6.92 24.15 -7.09
C ALA A 279 -5.77 24.77 -6.30
N ILE A 280 -4.74 25.25 -7.00
CA ILE A 280 -3.58 25.90 -6.38
C ILE A 280 -4.02 27.19 -5.67
N ARG A 281 -4.79 28.06 -6.34
CA ARG A 281 -5.32 29.29 -5.74
C ARG A 281 -6.21 28.96 -4.55
N GLY A 282 -7.12 27.99 -4.68
CA GLY A 282 -7.97 27.55 -3.59
C GLY A 282 -7.19 27.02 -2.38
N ALA A 283 -6.02 26.43 -2.58
CA ALA A 283 -5.13 26.05 -1.48
C ALA A 283 -4.43 27.26 -0.85
N LEU A 284 -3.88 28.18 -1.66
CA LEU A 284 -3.27 29.42 -1.17
C LEU A 284 -4.25 30.26 -0.35
N ASP A 285 -5.50 30.37 -0.78
CA ASP A 285 -6.54 31.15 -0.09
C ASP A 285 -6.89 30.57 1.29
N ARG A 286 -6.72 29.26 1.49
CA ARG A 286 -7.04 28.56 2.75
C ARG A 286 -5.87 28.46 3.70
N LEU A 287 -4.64 28.45 3.20
CA LEU A 287 -3.45 28.20 4.00
C LEU A 287 -2.97 29.47 4.72
N PRO A 288 -2.84 29.47 6.05
CA PRO A 288 -2.17 30.55 6.76
C PRO A 288 -0.66 30.44 6.52
N LEU A 289 -0.16 31.08 5.47
CA LEU A 289 1.22 30.92 5.00
C LEU A 289 2.26 31.23 6.09
N GLU A 290 1.99 32.14 7.02
CA GLU A 290 2.86 32.46 8.16
C GLU A 290 2.97 31.32 9.17
N ARG A 291 2.09 30.31 9.11
CA ARG A 291 2.10 29.13 10.00
C ARG A 291 2.15 27.78 9.25
N THR A 292 2.29 27.83 7.92
CA THR A 292 2.40 26.67 7.04
C THR A 292 3.84 26.20 6.80
N LEU A 293 4.14 24.92 7.04
CA LEU A 293 5.38 24.28 6.62
C LEU A 293 5.20 23.66 5.22
N VAL A 294 6.15 23.89 4.31
CA VAL A 294 6.11 23.39 2.94
C VAL A 294 7.02 22.18 2.80
N LEU A 295 6.45 21.01 2.48
CA LEU A 295 7.22 19.82 2.14
C LEU A 295 7.41 19.76 0.62
N VAL A 296 8.64 19.85 0.14
CA VAL A 296 8.99 19.66 -1.27
C VAL A 296 9.43 18.21 -1.45
N ALA A 297 8.56 17.38 -2.01
CA ALA A 297 8.72 15.92 -2.06
C ALA A 297 8.93 15.44 -3.49
N SER A 298 10.17 15.12 -3.84
CA SER A 298 10.54 14.67 -5.19
C SER A 298 11.76 13.78 -5.16
N LYS A 299 11.62 12.50 -5.52
CA LYS A 299 12.73 11.54 -5.55
C LYS A 299 13.90 12.02 -6.42
N SER A 300 13.63 12.49 -7.63
CA SER A 300 14.67 12.96 -8.56
C SER A 300 15.11 14.40 -8.29
N GLY A 301 14.31 15.18 -7.54
CA GLY A 301 14.49 16.62 -7.39
C GLY A 301 14.26 17.43 -8.68
N THR A 302 13.65 16.84 -9.73
CA THR A 302 13.49 17.48 -11.06
C THR A 302 12.08 17.44 -11.63
N THR A 303 11.10 16.93 -10.88
CA THR A 303 9.70 16.86 -11.29
C THR A 303 9.13 18.27 -11.56
N THR A 304 8.70 18.52 -12.79
CA THR A 304 8.28 19.85 -13.28
C THR A 304 7.17 20.47 -12.44
N GLU A 305 6.16 19.68 -12.07
CA GLU A 305 5.02 20.15 -11.28
C GLU A 305 5.47 20.59 -9.88
N VAL A 306 6.39 19.83 -9.25
CA VAL A 306 6.93 20.14 -7.93
C VAL A 306 7.82 21.39 -7.98
N ASP A 307 8.65 21.55 -9.03
CA ASP A 307 9.46 22.76 -9.22
C ASP A 307 8.59 24.01 -9.41
N ALA A 308 7.56 23.93 -10.24
CA ALA A 308 6.63 25.04 -10.46
C ALA A 308 5.93 25.47 -9.17
N LEU A 309 5.41 24.50 -8.40
CA LEU A 309 4.81 24.76 -7.09
C LEU A 309 5.81 25.32 -6.09
N TYR A 310 7.04 24.78 -6.03
CA TYR A 310 8.09 25.29 -5.15
C TYR A 310 8.37 26.76 -5.44
N ARG A 311 8.55 27.14 -6.71
CA ARG A 311 8.81 28.53 -7.12
C ARG A 311 7.68 29.47 -6.69
N LEU A 312 6.42 29.05 -6.86
CA LEU A 312 5.26 29.80 -6.41
C LEU A 312 5.29 30.02 -4.89
N PHE A 313 5.35 28.94 -4.10
CA PHE A 313 5.34 29.03 -2.63
C PHE A 313 6.57 29.79 -2.10
N ARG A 314 7.72 29.64 -2.74
CA ARG A 314 8.94 30.40 -2.41
C ARG A 314 8.75 31.90 -2.62
N SER A 315 8.08 32.30 -3.70
CA SER A 315 7.73 33.70 -3.97
C SER A 315 6.74 34.23 -2.92
N GLU A 316 5.67 33.48 -2.64
CA GLU A 316 4.63 33.87 -1.67
C GLU A 316 5.18 34.05 -0.25
N LEU A 317 6.16 33.22 0.15
CA LEU A 317 6.80 33.30 1.46
C LEU A 317 7.93 34.34 1.54
N SER A 318 8.55 34.72 0.41
CA SER A 318 9.63 35.73 0.38
C SER A 318 9.17 37.07 0.95
N GLY A 319 7.92 37.47 0.71
CA GLY A 319 7.36 38.72 1.22
C GLY A 319 6.98 38.69 2.70
N ARG A 320 7.08 37.53 3.36
CA ARG A 320 6.46 37.27 4.68
C ARG A 320 7.44 36.83 5.77
N SER A 321 8.66 36.43 5.39
CA SER A 321 9.68 35.94 6.33
C SER A 321 11.08 36.44 5.95
N GLY A 322 11.89 36.80 6.94
CA GLY A 322 13.31 37.10 6.74
C GLY A 322 14.19 35.87 6.48
N THR A 323 13.68 34.67 6.77
CA THR A 323 14.34 33.38 6.53
C THR A 323 13.36 32.40 5.85
N PRO A 324 12.94 32.68 4.61
CA PRO A 324 11.90 31.90 3.93
C PRO A 324 12.27 30.42 3.78
N GLY A 325 13.55 30.09 3.62
CA GLY A 325 14.05 28.72 3.56
C GLY A 325 13.66 27.85 4.76
N ALA A 326 13.66 28.41 5.98
CA ALA A 326 13.30 27.68 7.20
C ALA A 326 11.83 27.19 7.26
N ARG A 327 11.04 27.54 6.24
CA ARG A 327 9.65 27.09 6.01
C ARG A 327 9.55 25.92 5.05
N PHE A 328 10.66 25.49 4.46
CA PHE A 328 10.72 24.39 3.52
C PHE A 328 11.45 23.20 4.11
N VAL A 329 11.01 22.01 3.69
CA VAL A 329 11.63 20.72 3.98
C VAL A 329 11.76 19.99 2.67
N ALA A 330 12.93 19.43 2.38
CA ALA A 330 13.10 18.54 1.23
C ALA A 330 12.91 17.08 1.66
N ILE A 331 12.19 16.31 0.84
CA ILE A 331 12.17 14.84 0.90
C ILE A 331 12.61 14.36 -0.49
N THR A 332 13.82 13.81 -0.57
CA THR A 332 14.50 13.54 -1.85
C THR A 332 15.55 12.44 -1.69
N ASP A 333 16.10 11.93 -2.79
CA ASP A 333 17.25 11.04 -2.74
C ASP A 333 18.58 11.83 -2.58
N PRO A 334 19.65 11.18 -2.08
CA PRO A 334 21.00 11.76 -2.04
C PRO A 334 21.52 12.19 -3.42
N GLY A 335 22.26 13.29 -3.47
CA GLY A 335 22.92 13.83 -4.66
C GLY A 335 22.00 14.59 -5.63
N THR A 336 20.73 14.79 -5.28
CA THR A 336 19.73 15.39 -6.16
C THR A 336 19.83 16.93 -6.23
N PRO A 337 19.32 17.56 -7.30
CA PRO A 337 19.20 19.02 -7.34
C PRO A 337 18.41 19.62 -6.18
N LEU A 338 17.39 18.90 -5.69
CA LEU A 338 16.57 19.34 -4.56
C LEU A 338 17.35 19.33 -3.23
N GLU A 339 18.25 18.37 -3.02
CA GLU A 339 19.16 18.40 -1.85
C GLU A 339 20.06 19.64 -1.90
N ARG A 340 20.66 19.93 -3.07
CA ARG A 340 21.51 21.11 -3.25
C ARG A 340 20.74 22.41 -3.05
N LEU A 341 19.51 22.48 -3.57
CA LEU A 341 18.61 23.61 -3.38
C LEU A 341 18.29 23.81 -1.90
N ALA A 342 17.96 22.72 -1.19
CA ALA A 342 17.67 22.78 0.24
C ALA A 342 18.85 23.34 1.05
N ALA A 343 20.08 22.93 0.72
CA ALA A 343 21.28 23.47 1.34
C ALA A 343 21.50 24.95 0.98
N ALA A 344 21.35 25.33 -0.29
CA ALA A 344 21.59 26.69 -0.77
C ALA A 344 20.57 27.71 -0.22
N GLU A 345 19.30 27.32 -0.09
CA GLU A 345 18.22 28.18 0.38
C GLU A 345 18.02 28.12 1.90
N GLY A 346 18.78 27.28 2.61
CA GLY A 346 18.68 27.14 4.07
C GLY A 346 17.35 26.52 4.50
N PHE A 347 16.96 25.41 3.87
CA PHE A 347 15.78 24.65 4.26
C PHE A 347 15.89 24.17 5.71
N ARG A 348 14.74 24.05 6.40
CA ARG A 348 14.66 23.58 7.78
C ARG A 348 15.30 22.20 7.93
N HIS A 349 15.06 21.32 6.96
CA HIS A 349 15.59 19.97 6.95
C HIS A 349 15.58 19.38 5.54
N ALA A 350 16.45 18.40 5.30
CA ALA A 350 16.43 17.56 4.11
C ALA A 350 16.45 16.09 4.53
N PHE A 351 15.33 15.39 4.34
CA PHE A 351 15.23 13.95 4.54
C PHE A 351 15.74 13.24 3.29
N LEU A 352 16.89 12.58 3.43
CA LEU A 352 17.51 11.81 2.36
C LEU A 352 16.99 10.36 2.39
N ASN A 353 16.19 10.01 1.39
CA ASN A 353 15.56 8.71 1.25
C ASN A 353 16.52 7.65 0.69
N ASP A 354 16.22 6.37 0.95
CA ASP A 354 16.95 5.27 0.31
C ASP A 354 16.66 5.26 -1.20
N PRO A 355 17.67 5.49 -2.07
CA PRO A 355 17.46 5.49 -3.52
C PRO A 355 17.00 4.12 -4.04
N ALA A 356 17.19 3.05 -3.27
CA ALA A 356 16.71 1.71 -3.59
C ALA A 356 15.19 1.52 -3.44
N ILE A 357 14.45 2.53 -2.97
CA ILE A 357 13.00 2.50 -2.83
C ILE A 357 12.36 3.20 -4.03
N GLY A 358 11.57 2.46 -4.83
CA GLY A 358 10.80 3.04 -5.95
C GLY A 358 9.73 4.04 -5.47
N GLY A 359 9.38 5.04 -6.29
CA GLY A 359 8.44 6.09 -5.89
C GLY A 359 7.09 5.54 -5.40
N ARG A 360 6.43 4.69 -6.20
CA ARG A 360 5.16 4.05 -5.81
C ARG A 360 5.27 2.98 -4.71
N PHE A 361 6.48 2.61 -4.31
CA PHE A 361 6.81 1.67 -3.22
C PHE A 361 7.37 2.41 -1.97
N SER A 362 7.09 3.71 -1.83
CA SER A 362 7.69 4.57 -0.80
C SER A 362 6.73 4.93 0.34
N ALA A 363 5.57 4.27 0.42
CA ALA A 363 4.55 4.58 1.42
C ALA A 363 5.09 4.47 2.86
N LEU A 364 5.97 3.50 3.10
CA LEU A 364 6.60 3.22 4.39
C LEU A 364 8.03 3.80 4.50
N SER A 365 8.41 4.76 3.66
CA SER A 365 9.68 5.50 3.73
C SER A 365 9.47 6.94 4.21
N PHE A 366 10.50 7.80 4.15
CA PHE A 366 10.36 9.22 4.49
C PHE A 366 9.23 9.93 3.74
N PHE A 367 8.91 9.50 2.52
CA PHE A 367 7.85 10.11 1.71
C PHE A 367 6.47 10.01 2.39
N GLY A 368 6.12 8.87 2.99
CA GLY A 368 4.89 8.73 3.78
C GLY A 368 5.05 9.14 5.24
N LEU A 369 6.19 8.80 5.86
CA LEU A 369 6.35 8.89 7.31
C LEU A 369 6.65 10.31 7.82
N VAL A 370 7.28 11.19 7.03
CA VAL A 370 7.48 12.60 7.44
C VAL A 370 6.13 13.32 7.54
N PRO A 371 5.23 13.27 6.54
CA PRO A 371 3.87 13.79 6.68
C PRO A 371 3.09 13.11 7.82
N GLY A 372 3.21 11.78 7.96
CA GLY A 372 2.56 11.05 9.06
C GLY A 372 2.99 11.51 10.45
N ALA A 373 4.28 11.78 10.65
CA ALA A 373 4.81 12.30 11.92
C ALA A 373 4.26 13.70 12.23
N LEU A 374 4.18 14.57 11.21
CA LEU A 374 3.64 15.92 11.35
C LEU A 374 2.15 15.91 11.68
N LEU A 375 1.37 14.99 11.10
CA LEU A 375 -0.04 14.76 11.43
C LEU A 375 -0.24 14.19 12.85
N GLY A 376 0.81 13.68 13.49
CA GLY A 376 0.76 13.09 14.83
C GLY A 376 0.24 11.65 14.87
N LEU A 377 0.45 10.89 13.80
CA LEU A 377 0.12 9.46 13.76
C LEU A 377 1.02 8.66 14.71
N ASP A 378 0.48 7.56 15.24
CA ASP A 378 1.27 6.54 15.92
C ASP A 378 2.06 5.73 14.87
N LEU A 379 3.20 6.29 14.47
CA LEU A 379 4.07 5.66 13.47
C LEU A 379 4.72 4.37 13.99
N ALA A 380 4.88 4.22 15.31
CA ALA A 380 5.38 2.97 15.88
C ALA A 380 4.40 1.83 15.58
N ALA A 381 3.11 2.02 15.90
CA ALA A 381 2.08 1.02 15.65
C ALA A 381 1.89 0.74 14.15
N LEU A 382 1.92 1.78 13.30
CA LEU A 382 1.83 1.64 11.85
C LEU A 382 2.99 0.80 11.29
N LEU A 383 4.23 1.08 11.72
CA LEU A 383 5.41 0.34 11.29
C LEU A 383 5.49 -1.07 11.89
N ASP A 384 5.03 -1.27 13.11
CA ASP A 384 4.97 -2.58 13.75
C ASP A 384 3.97 -3.51 13.02
N ASP A 385 2.83 -2.98 12.56
CA ASP A 385 1.89 -3.73 11.74
C ASP A 385 2.45 -4.04 10.33
N ALA A 386 3.13 -3.07 9.71
CA ALA A 386 3.85 -3.27 8.45
C ALA A 386 4.93 -4.36 8.57
N ALA A 387 5.74 -4.31 9.63
CA ALA A 387 6.76 -5.32 9.91
C ALA A 387 6.14 -6.70 10.16
N SER A 388 5.00 -6.77 10.86
CA SER A 388 4.25 -8.02 11.04
C SER A 388 3.78 -8.61 9.70
N MET A 389 3.29 -7.78 8.78
CA MET A 389 2.98 -8.24 7.42
C MET A 389 4.23 -8.73 6.68
N ALA A 390 5.32 -7.97 6.77
CA ALA A 390 6.59 -8.33 6.13
C ALA A 390 7.06 -9.72 6.57
N THR A 391 7.04 -10.00 7.88
CA THR A 391 7.36 -11.34 8.41
C THR A 391 6.43 -12.43 7.85
N ARG A 392 5.11 -12.18 7.73
CA ARG A 392 4.18 -13.15 7.13
C ARG A 392 4.45 -13.41 5.65
N CYS A 393 4.93 -12.39 4.93
CA CYS A 393 5.36 -12.50 3.54
C CYS A 393 6.75 -13.15 3.37
N GLN A 394 7.50 -13.42 4.45
CA GLN A 394 8.81 -14.10 4.39
C GLN A 394 8.67 -15.62 4.22
N ALA A 395 9.79 -16.26 3.87
CA ALA A 395 9.90 -17.65 3.44
C ALA A 395 9.60 -18.72 4.52
N LEU A 396 9.12 -18.33 5.69
CA LEU A 396 8.79 -19.24 6.80
C LEU A 396 7.31 -19.67 6.81
N THR A 397 6.48 -19.03 6.00
CA THR A 397 5.09 -19.43 5.72
C THR A 397 5.08 -20.37 4.51
N PRO A 398 4.37 -21.52 4.53
CA PRO A 398 4.13 -22.28 3.31
C PRO A 398 3.69 -21.33 2.20
N LEU A 399 4.29 -21.42 1.01
CA LEU A 399 4.14 -20.37 0.00
C LEU A 399 2.68 -20.18 -0.45
N ALA A 400 1.87 -21.25 -0.34
CA ALA A 400 0.42 -21.22 -0.52
C ALA A 400 -0.35 -20.37 0.52
N ASP A 401 0.23 -20.13 1.70
CA ASP A 401 -0.34 -19.37 2.81
C ASP A 401 0.25 -17.95 2.94
N ASN A 402 1.29 -17.64 2.16
CA ASN A 402 1.93 -16.33 2.15
C ASN A 402 0.95 -15.25 1.62
N PRO A 403 0.60 -14.22 2.43
CA PRO A 403 -0.48 -13.30 2.09
C PRO A 403 -0.18 -12.43 0.86
N GLY A 404 1.08 -12.02 0.67
CA GLY A 404 1.49 -11.27 -0.51
C GLY A 404 1.49 -12.14 -1.77
N VAL A 405 1.94 -13.39 -1.67
CA VAL A 405 1.95 -14.32 -2.81
C VAL A 405 0.55 -14.74 -3.22
N ARG A 406 -0.33 -15.06 -2.26
CA ARG A 406 -1.73 -15.36 -2.53
C ARG A 406 -2.42 -14.21 -3.24
N LEU A 407 -2.28 -12.98 -2.74
CA LEU A 407 -2.90 -11.83 -3.37
C LEU A 407 -2.32 -11.58 -4.77
N GLY A 408 -1.00 -11.68 -4.94
CA GLY A 408 -0.36 -11.57 -6.26
C GLY A 408 -0.82 -12.64 -7.25
N ALA A 409 -1.00 -13.89 -6.79
CA ALA A 409 -1.52 -15.00 -7.59
C ALA A 409 -2.97 -14.76 -8.01
N ILE A 410 -3.81 -14.25 -7.10
CA ILE A 410 -5.21 -13.91 -7.40
C ILE A 410 -5.28 -12.82 -8.47
N LEU A 411 -4.57 -11.70 -8.25
CA LEU A 411 -4.59 -10.56 -9.17
C LEU A 411 -4.00 -10.94 -10.54
N GLY A 412 -2.83 -11.57 -10.56
CA GLY A 412 -2.16 -11.98 -11.79
C GLY A 412 -2.91 -13.08 -12.53
N GLY A 413 -3.43 -14.08 -11.81
CA GLY A 413 -4.18 -15.20 -12.38
C GLY A 413 -5.49 -14.76 -13.00
N PHE A 414 -6.26 -13.88 -12.34
CA PHE A 414 -7.45 -13.31 -12.92
C PHE A 414 -7.15 -12.44 -14.14
N ALA A 415 -6.13 -11.58 -14.08
CA ALA A 415 -5.74 -10.76 -15.22
C ALA A 415 -5.33 -11.62 -16.43
N ALA A 416 -4.59 -12.71 -16.21
CA ALA A 416 -4.23 -13.66 -17.26
C ALA A 416 -5.46 -14.37 -17.87
N ALA A 417 -6.56 -14.48 -17.12
CA ALA A 417 -7.84 -15.01 -17.58
C ALA A 417 -8.80 -13.95 -18.13
N GLY A 418 -8.37 -12.69 -18.31
CA GLY A 418 -9.19 -11.60 -18.83
C GLY A 418 -10.03 -10.86 -17.78
N ARG A 419 -9.81 -11.12 -16.48
CA ARG A 419 -10.38 -10.39 -15.34
C ARG A 419 -9.34 -9.44 -14.72
N ASP A 420 -8.99 -8.39 -15.44
CA ASP A 420 -7.96 -7.42 -15.08
C ASP A 420 -8.49 -6.15 -14.38
N LYS A 421 -9.82 -6.02 -14.17
CA LYS A 421 -10.43 -4.82 -13.57
C LYS A 421 -10.61 -5.02 -12.07
N VAL A 422 -9.62 -4.56 -11.30
CA VAL A 422 -9.60 -4.61 -9.83
C VAL A 422 -10.49 -3.51 -9.27
N THR A 423 -11.69 -3.86 -8.84
CA THR A 423 -12.71 -2.90 -8.42
C THR A 423 -12.78 -2.81 -6.91
N LEU A 424 -12.49 -1.63 -6.39
CA LEU A 424 -12.31 -1.41 -4.97
C LEU A 424 -13.62 -0.96 -4.31
N LEU A 425 -14.02 -1.70 -3.28
CA LEU A 425 -15.04 -1.32 -2.32
C LEU A 425 -14.29 -1.01 -1.02
N LEU A 426 -14.24 0.26 -0.63
CA LEU A 426 -13.45 0.72 0.51
C LEU A 426 -14.37 1.40 1.52
N SER A 427 -14.17 1.15 2.81
CA SER A 427 -14.85 1.91 3.85
C SER A 427 -14.58 3.41 3.67
N PRO A 428 -15.53 4.31 3.97
CA PRO A 428 -15.38 5.73 3.67
C PRO A 428 -14.07 6.36 4.18
N PRO A 429 -13.57 6.07 5.41
CA PRO A 429 -12.28 6.59 5.86
C PRO A 429 -11.07 6.10 5.05
N LEU A 430 -11.18 4.97 4.35
CA LEU A 430 -10.12 4.38 3.54
C LEU A 430 -10.19 4.82 2.06
N SER A 431 -11.07 5.75 1.68
CA SER A 431 -11.34 6.08 0.27
C SER A 431 -10.10 6.48 -0.53
N ALA A 432 -9.16 7.19 0.09
CA ALA A 432 -7.92 7.63 -0.53
C ALA A 432 -6.97 6.46 -0.85
N PHE A 433 -7.08 5.33 -0.15
CA PHE A 433 -6.25 4.15 -0.40
C PHE A 433 -6.39 3.63 -1.84
N GLY A 434 -7.57 3.82 -2.44
CA GLY A 434 -7.82 3.43 -3.82
C GLY A 434 -6.97 4.16 -4.86
N ALA A 435 -6.69 5.45 -4.64
CA ALA A 435 -5.84 6.23 -5.55
C ALA A 435 -4.36 5.80 -5.45
N TRP A 436 -3.89 5.48 -4.23
CA TRP A 436 -2.56 4.92 -4.04
C TRP A 436 -2.43 3.52 -4.67
N LEU A 437 -3.43 2.65 -4.50
CA LEU A 437 -3.46 1.34 -5.15
C LEU A 437 -3.51 1.44 -6.67
N GLU A 438 -4.23 2.43 -7.21
CA GLU A 438 -4.23 2.70 -8.65
C GLU A 438 -2.80 2.93 -9.14
N GLN A 439 -2.04 3.83 -8.53
CA GLN A 439 -0.66 4.01 -8.92
C GLN A 439 0.14 2.71 -8.74
N LEU A 440 0.09 2.09 -7.57
CA LEU A 440 0.90 0.93 -7.27
C LEU A 440 0.66 -0.21 -8.27
N LEU A 441 -0.58 -0.63 -8.49
CA LEU A 441 -0.90 -1.77 -9.33
C LEU A 441 -0.82 -1.40 -10.81
N THR A 442 -1.45 -0.30 -11.21
CA THR A 442 -1.61 0.04 -12.62
C THR A 442 -0.31 0.53 -13.24
N GLU A 443 0.49 1.35 -12.54
CA GLU A 443 1.79 1.80 -13.05
C GLU A 443 2.82 0.67 -13.09
N SER A 444 2.79 -0.23 -12.09
CA SER A 444 3.71 -1.38 -12.04
C SER A 444 3.41 -2.41 -13.12
N THR A 445 2.14 -2.68 -13.42
CA THR A 445 1.76 -3.78 -14.33
C THR A 445 1.41 -3.32 -15.74
N GLY A 446 1.04 -2.06 -15.94
CA GLY A 446 0.52 -1.49 -17.19
C GLY A 446 1.57 -1.29 -18.29
N LYS A 447 2.15 -2.37 -18.80
CA LYS A 447 3.20 -2.34 -19.81
C LYS A 447 3.18 -3.60 -20.67
N GLN A 448 3.80 -3.51 -21.85
CA GLN A 448 3.94 -4.64 -22.78
C GLN A 448 2.59 -5.29 -23.16
N GLY A 449 1.53 -4.48 -23.27
CA GLY A 449 0.19 -4.97 -23.62
C GLY A 449 -0.54 -5.70 -22.50
N ARG A 450 -0.01 -5.67 -21.27
CA ARG A 450 -0.58 -6.29 -20.06
C ARG A 450 -0.81 -5.23 -18.98
N GLY A 451 -1.58 -5.55 -17.96
CA GLY A 451 -1.74 -4.69 -16.79
C GLY A 451 -3.07 -4.87 -16.06
N LEU A 452 -3.07 -4.45 -14.80
CA LEU A 452 -4.26 -4.35 -13.95
C LEU A 452 -4.87 -2.95 -14.08
N VAL A 453 -6.18 -2.89 -14.21
CA VAL A 453 -6.96 -1.64 -14.18
C VAL A 453 -7.58 -1.52 -12.80
N VAL A 454 -7.14 -0.55 -11.99
CA VAL A 454 -7.78 -0.29 -10.71
C VAL A 454 -8.98 0.63 -10.93
N VAL A 455 -10.14 0.19 -10.45
CA VAL A 455 -11.38 0.96 -10.47
C VAL A 455 -11.70 1.36 -9.04
N HIS A 456 -11.39 2.60 -8.69
CA HIS A 456 -11.67 3.17 -7.38
C HIS A 456 -12.70 4.31 -7.46
N GLY A 457 -13.39 4.56 -6.34
CA GLY A 457 -14.40 5.61 -6.23
C GLY A 457 -15.60 5.46 -7.17
N GLU A 458 -15.82 4.27 -7.74
CA GLU A 458 -17.02 3.94 -8.51
C GLU A 458 -18.17 3.66 -7.52
N PRO A 459 -19.30 4.38 -7.56
CA PRO A 459 -20.43 4.10 -6.69
C PRO A 459 -20.90 2.65 -6.86
N PRO A 460 -21.13 1.86 -5.80
CA PRO A 460 -21.66 0.51 -5.95
C PRO A 460 -22.97 0.49 -6.74
N GLY A 461 -23.08 -0.44 -7.69
CA GLY A 461 -24.28 -0.68 -8.51
C GLY A 461 -24.81 -2.09 -8.33
N GLU A 462 -25.93 -2.38 -8.97
CA GLU A 462 -26.49 -3.73 -9.00
C GLU A 462 -25.54 -4.71 -9.71
N PRO A 463 -25.45 -5.99 -9.31
CA PRO A 463 -24.51 -6.95 -9.90
C PRO A 463 -24.58 -7.08 -11.43
N ALA A 464 -25.76 -6.86 -12.03
CA ALA A 464 -25.99 -6.92 -13.47
C ALA A 464 -25.41 -5.73 -14.26
N ALA A 465 -24.96 -4.67 -13.57
CA ALA A 465 -24.31 -3.51 -14.19
C ALA A 465 -22.83 -3.76 -14.50
N TYR A 466 -22.26 -4.87 -14.03
CA TYR A 466 -20.83 -5.17 -14.18
C TYR A 466 -20.56 -6.20 -15.27
N GLY A 467 -19.47 -6.01 -16.00
CA GLY A 467 -18.91 -7.01 -16.91
C GLY A 467 -18.24 -8.18 -16.17
N ASP A 468 -17.99 -9.26 -16.92
CA ASP A 468 -17.28 -10.45 -16.46
C ASP A 468 -15.75 -10.28 -16.41
N ASP A 469 -15.25 -9.07 -16.60
CA ASP A 469 -13.83 -8.69 -16.56
C ASP A 469 -13.39 -8.15 -15.19
N ARG A 470 -14.31 -8.16 -14.20
CA ARG A 470 -14.11 -7.61 -12.87
C ARG A 470 -13.64 -8.66 -11.86
N VAL A 471 -12.79 -8.20 -10.94
CA VAL A 471 -12.55 -8.79 -9.63
C VAL A 471 -12.75 -7.71 -8.58
N PHE A 472 -13.55 -7.98 -7.55
CA PHE A 472 -13.85 -7.01 -6.51
C PHE A 472 -12.94 -7.22 -5.30
N VAL A 473 -12.55 -6.12 -4.67
CA VAL A 473 -11.77 -6.11 -3.44
C VAL A 473 -12.50 -5.24 -2.43
N ALA A 474 -13.01 -5.88 -1.39
CA ALA A 474 -13.66 -5.24 -0.25
C ALA A 474 -12.63 -5.06 0.88
N LEU A 475 -12.30 -3.81 1.20
CA LEU A 475 -11.44 -3.44 2.32
C LEU A 475 -12.28 -2.69 3.36
N ALA A 476 -12.72 -3.42 4.38
CA ALA A 476 -13.67 -2.97 5.38
C ALA A 476 -12.98 -2.58 6.69
N LEU A 477 -13.30 -1.42 7.25
CA LEU A 477 -13.07 -1.16 8.68
C LEU A 477 -14.16 -1.86 9.50
N GLU A 478 -13.79 -2.32 10.69
CA GLU A 478 -14.73 -2.94 11.62
C GLU A 478 -15.99 -2.06 11.84
N GLY A 479 -17.17 -2.69 11.70
CA GLY A 479 -18.46 -2.03 11.86
C GLY A 479 -19.10 -1.51 10.56
N ASP A 480 -18.43 -1.61 9.40
CA ASP A 480 -18.99 -1.20 8.11
C ASP A 480 -19.93 -2.25 7.50
N GLY A 481 -21.15 -2.32 8.04
CA GLY A 481 -22.17 -3.27 7.59
C GLY A 481 -22.67 -3.06 6.15
N ASP A 482 -22.60 -1.82 5.65
CA ASP A 482 -23.05 -1.49 4.29
C ASP A 482 -22.10 -2.05 3.23
N LEU A 483 -20.79 -1.88 3.44
CA LEU A 483 -19.79 -2.45 2.55
C LEU A 483 -19.81 -3.98 2.59
N GLU A 484 -19.96 -4.58 3.77
CA GLU A 484 -20.10 -6.03 3.90
C GLU A 484 -21.33 -6.55 3.14
N LYS A 485 -22.47 -5.84 3.22
CA LYS A 485 -23.68 -6.18 2.46
C LYS A 485 -23.47 -6.05 0.95
N ALA A 486 -22.83 -4.98 0.48
CA ALA A 486 -22.54 -4.76 -0.93
C ALA A 486 -21.67 -5.89 -1.49
N ALA A 487 -20.59 -6.24 -0.79
CA ALA A 487 -19.68 -7.30 -1.18
C ALA A 487 -20.37 -8.69 -1.15
N ALA A 488 -21.22 -8.98 -0.17
CA ALA A 488 -22.01 -10.22 -0.13
C ALA A 488 -23.02 -10.32 -1.30
N THR A 489 -23.60 -9.18 -1.70
CA THR A 489 -24.53 -9.11 -2.85
C THR A 489 -23.83 -9.48 -4.15
N LEU A 490 -22.60 -9.00 -4.35
CA LEU A 490 -21.77 -9.33 -5.51
C LEU A 490 -21.34 -10.80 -5.52
N GLU A 491 -20.92 -11.33 -4.37
CA GLU A 491 -20.58 -12.76 -4.20
C GLU A 491 -21.78 -13.66 -4.53
N GLY A 492 -22.97 -13.33 -4.01
CA GLY A 492 -24.20 -14.06 -4.27
C GLY A 492 -24.62 -14.05 -5.75
N ALA A 493 -24.20 -13.02 -6.50
CA ALA A 493 -24.39 -12.93 -7.94
C ALA A 493 -23.27 -13.62 -8.76
N GLY A 494 -22.28 -14.22 -8.10
CA GLY A 494 -21.22 -14.98 -8.73
C GLY A 494 -19.97 -14.17 -9.11
N HIS A 495 -19.89 -12.89 -8.77
CA HIS A 495 -18.66 -12.10 -8.98
C HIS A 495 -17.55 -12.57 -8.02
N PRO A 496 -16.29 -12.63 -8.46
CA PRO A 496 -15.18 -12.93 -7.57
C PRO A 496 -14.91 -11.72 -6.66
N VAL A 497 -14.95 -11.95 -5.34
CA VAL A 497 -14.75 -10.92 -4.33
C VAL A 497 -13.67 -11.36 -3.33
N ILE A 498 -12.69 -10.49 -3.13
CA ILE A 498 -11.63 -10.63 -2.12
C ILE A 498 -12.01 -9.73 -0.95
N ARG A 499 -12.01 -10.25 0.28
CA ARG A 499 -12.38 -9.47 1.47
C ARG A 499 -11.22 -9.33 2.43
N PHE A 500 -11.01 -8.13 2.91
CA PHE A 500 -10.06 -7.76 3.94
C PHE A 500 -10.79 -6.97 5.02
N GLY A 501 -10.66 -7.40 6.27
CA GLY A 501 -11.18 -6.68 7.43
C GLY A 501 -10.03 -6.08 8.23
N LEU A 502 -10.11 -4.78 8.48
CA LEU A 502 -9.21 -4.05 9.37
C LEU A 502 -9.92 -3.83 10.72
N GLY A 503 -9.27 -4.25 11.80
CA GLY A 503 -9.74 -3.94 13.16
C GLY A 503 -9.48 -2.48 13.53
N SER A 504 -8.46 -1.86 12.94
CA SER A 504 -8.16 -0.46 13.15
C SER A 504 -7.64 0.22 11.88
N ARG A 505 -7.63 1.56 11.87
CA ARG A 505 -6.98 2.33 10.80
C ARG A 505 -5.46 2.08 10.74
N LEU A 506 -4.83 1.70 11.86
CA LEU A 506 -3.39 1.43 11.92
C LEU A 506 -2.99 0.15 11.19
N ASP A 507 -3.93 -0.78 10.98
CA ASP A 507 -3.73 -2.01 10.20
C ASP A 507 -3.40 -1.71 8.72
N LEU A 508 -3.55 -0.45 8.31
CA LEU A 508 -3.13 0.03 7.00
C LEU A 508 -1.61 -0.09 6.78
N GLY A 509 -0.81 -0.11 7.85
CA GLY A 509 0.64 -0.33 7.76
C GLY A 509 0.96 -1.67 7.09
N GLY A 510 0.29 -2.73 7.54
CA GLY A 510 0.37 -4.06 6.96
C GLY A 510 -0.19 -4.12 5.54
N GLU A 511 -1.27 -3.40 5.25
CA GLU A 511 -1.80 -3.35 3.89
C GLU A 511 -0.84 -2.65 2.92
N PHE A 512 -0.20 -1.54 3.27
CA PHE A 512 0.84 -0.95 2.40
C PHE A 512 1.87 -1.99 1.97
N PHE A 513 2.43 -2.75 2.92
CA PHE A 513 3.40 -3.79 2.62
C PHE A 513 2.82 -4.96 1.82
N ARG A 514 1.63 -5.46 2.19
CA ARG A 514 0.99 -6.60 1.51
C ARG A 514 0.78 -6.29 0.03
N TRP A 515 0.25 -5.10 -0.27
CA TRP A 515 -0.06 -4.69 -1.63
C TRP A 515 1.20 -4.43 -2.45
N GLU A 516 2.25 -3.84 -1.88
CA GLU A 516 3.56 -3.72 -2.52
C GLU A 516 4.12 -5.11 -2.91
N PHE A 517 4.11 -6.04 -1.96
CA PHE A 517 4.57 -7.42 -2.20
C PHE A 517 3.73 -8.14 -3.26
N ALA A 518 2.40 -8.05 -3.15
CA ALA A 518 1.48 -8.66 -4.11
C ALA A 518 1.64 -8.09 -5.52
N THR A 519 1.94 -6.79 -5.64
CA THR A 519 2.20 -6.13 -6.92
C THR A 519 3.45 -6.70 -7.58
N ALA A 520 4.53 -6.88 -6.82
CA ALA A 520 5.76 -7.48 -7.33
C ALA A 520 5.53 -8.93 -7.81
N VAL A 521 4.76 -9.71 -7.04
CA VAL A 521 4.37 -11.09 -7.39
C VAL A 521 3.45 -11.13 -8.61
N ALA A 522 2.45 -10.26 -8.71
CA ALA A 522 1.57 -10.16 -9.87
C ALA A 522 2.38 -9.83 -11.14
N GLY A 523 3.45 -9.04 -11.02
CA GLY A 523 4.41 -8.81 -12.11
C GLY A 523 5.08 -10.08 -12.63
N VAL A 524 5.36 -11.06 -11.75
CA VAL A 524 5.90 -12.37 -12.16
C VAL A 524 4.86 -13.13 -12.99
N VAL A 525 3.62 -13.23 -12.50
CA VAL A 525 2.52 -13.92 -13.20
C VAL A 525 2.23 -13.27 -14.55
N LEU A 526 2.22 -11.95 -14.59
CA LEU A 526 2.01 -11.17 -15.80
C LEU A 526 3.25 -11.05 -16.68
N GLY A 527 4.42 -11.58 -16.27
CA GLY A 527 5.67 -11.50 -17.02
C GLY A 527 6.10 -10.08 -17.38
N VAL A 528 5.96 -9.13 -16.45
CA VAL A 528 6.34 -7.72 -16.61
C VAL A 528 7.27 -7.29 -15.47
N ASN A 529 8.14 -6.31 -15.73
CA ASN A 529 8.94 -5.68 -14.69
C ASN A 529 8.08 -4.69 -13.87
N PRO A 530 7.80 -4.92 -12.59
CA PRO A 530 6.93 -4.02 -11.82
C PRO A 530 7.62 -2.70 -11.41
N PHE A 531 8.94 -2.58 -11.59
CA PHE A 531 9.74 -1.50 -11.00
C PHE A 531 10.17 -0.39 -11.97
N ASP A 532 9.90 -0.54 -13.28
CA ASP A 532 10.16 0.48 -14.31
C ASP A 532 8.89 1.23 -14.75
N GLU A 533 9.06 2.26 -15.60
CA GLU A 533 8.00 3.15 -16.10
C GLU A 533 8.34 3.76 -17.48
N PRO A 534 8.60 2.94 -18.50
CA PRO A 534 9.18 3.40 -19.77
C PRO A 534 8.30 4.39 -20.54
N ASN A 535 6.98 4.41 -20.32
CA ASN A 535 6.05 5.25 -21.07
C ASN A 535 5.78 6.61 -20.42
N VAL A 536 6.18 6.81 -19.16
CA VAL A 536 6.05 8.10 -18.46
C VAL A 536 6.96 9.17 -19.10
N ALA A 537 8.16 8.78 -19.53
CA ALA A 537 9.11 9.68 -20.18
C ALA A 537 8.57 10.28 -21.48
N GLN A 538 7.72 9.56 -22.22
CA GLN A 538 7.16 10.02 -23.49
C GLN A 538 6.23 11.22 -23.30
N ALA A 539 5.34 11.18 -22.29
CA ALA A 539 4.43 12.28 -21.98
C ALA A 539 5.20 13.53 -21.49
N LYS A 540 6.24 13.32 -20.69
CA LYS A 540 7.15 14.40 -20.24
C LYS A 540 7.83 15.08 -21.43
N GLY A 541 8.35 14.29 -22.38
CA GLY A 541 8.95 14.80 -23.61
C GLY A 541 7.96 15.61 -24.46
N ALA A 542 6.76 15.08 -24.69
CA ALA A 542 5.72 15.78 -25.46
C ALA A 542 5.26 17.08 -24.80
N THR A 543 5.15 17.10 -23.47
CA THR A 543 4.86 18.32 -22.70
C THR A 543 5.96 19.36 -22.87
N ALA A 544 7.23 18.95 -22.74
CA ALA A 544 8.37 19.85 -22.93
C ALA A 544 8.38 20.46 -24.35
N THR A 545 8.14 19.66 -25.39
CA THR A 545 8.00 20.16 -26.77
C THR A 545 6.87 21.18 -26.91
N ALA A 546 5.72 20.94 -26.28
CA ALA A 546 4.59 21.88 -26.31
C ALA A 546 4.94 23.22 -25.62
N LEU A 547 5.67 23.16 -24.50
CA LEU A 547 6.13 24.35 -23.78
C LEU A 547 7.19 25.14 -24.55
N GLU A 548 8.13 24.46 -25.24
CA GLU A 548 9.09 25.15 -26.11
C GLU A 548 8.38 25.87 -27.26
N ALA A 549 7.41 25.22 -27.92
CA ALA A 549 6.61 25.87 -28.96
C ALA A 549 5.86 27.11 -28.42
N PHE A 550 5.40 27.05 -27.17
CA PHE A 550 4.80 28.21 -26.51
C PHE A 550 5.82 29.33 -26.23
N ARG A 551 7.03 29.00 -25.78
CA ARG A 551 8.09 30.00 -25.56
C ARG A 551 8.48 30.73 -26.84
N GLU A 552 8.49 30.03 -27.98
CA GLU A 552 8.85 30.60 -29.28
C GLU A 552 7.73 31.45 -29.89
N SER A 553 6.47 31.03 -29.76
CA SER A 553 5.35 31.58 -30.53
C SER A 553 4.23 32.22 -29.70
N GLY A 554 4.25 32.04 -28.38
CA GLY A 554 3.16 32.41 -27.47
C GLY A 554 1.91 31.53 -27.61
N ARG A 555 1.99 30.39 -28.31
CA ARG A 555 0.85 29.50 -28.58
C ARG A 555 1.22 28.03 -28.36
N LEU A 556 0.30 27.28 -27.75
CA LEU A 556 0.43 25.83 -27.63
C LEU A 556 0.02 25.13 -28.94
N PRO A 557 0.49 23.89 -29.18
CA PRO A 557 0.10 23.11 -30.34
C PRO A 557 -1.43 22.93 -30.46
N GLU A 558 -1.96 23.02 -31.68
CA GLU A 558 -3.37 22.76 -31.95
C GLU A 558 -3.62 21.24 -32.12
N ALA A 559 -4.79 20.79 -31.70
CA ALA A 559 -5.29 19.44 -31.93
C ALA A 559 -6.75 19.52 -32.37
N PRO A 560 -7.27 18.59 -33.19
CA PRO A 560 -8.70 18.54 -33.48
C PRO A 560 -9.47 18.04 -32.25
N ALA A 561 -10.52 18.78 -31.88
CA ALA A 561 -11.51 18.37 -30.90
C ALA A 561 -12.37 17.23 -31.46
N SER A 562 -12.80 16.33 -30.59
CA SER A 562 -13.69 15.22 -30.92
C SER A 562 -15.15 15.57 -30.63
N GLY A 563 -16.07 15.07 -31.45
CA GLY A 563 -17.51 15.18 -31.23
C GLY A 563 -18.06 14.08 -30.33
N VAL A 564 -19.24 14.32 -29.74
CA VAL A 564 -19.97 13.31 -28.96
C VAL A 564 -20.39 12.10 -29.80
N GLU A 565 -20.62 12.29 -31.11
CA GLU A 565 -20.92 11.22 -32.06
C GLU A 565 -19.75 10.24 -32.22
N GLU A 566 -18.52 10.73 -32.20
CA GLU A 566 -17.32 9.89 -32.28
C GLU A 566 -17.18 9.02 -31.02
N VAL A 567 -17.42 9.63 -29.86
CA VAL A 567 -17.44 8.91 -28.57
C VAL A 567 -18.54 7.86 -28.55
N ALA A 568 -19.77 8.22 -28.95
CA ALA A 568 -20.89 7.28 -29.01
C ALA A 568 -20.60 6.09 -29.94
N ARG A 569 -19.97 6.34 -31.10
CA ARG A 569 -19.55 5.27 -32.02
C ARG A 569 -18.49 4.36 -31.41
N ALA A 570 -17.54 4.93 -30.66
CA ALA A 570 -16.51 4.15 -29.98
C ALA A 570 -17.10 3.26 -28.88
N LEU A 571 -18.07 3.76 -28.12
CA LEU A 571 -18.79 2.99 -27.11
C LEU A 571 -19.65 1.88 -27.73
N ALA A 572 -20.36 2.18 -28.83
CA ALA A 572 -21.15 1.18 -29.55
C ALA A 572 -20.29 0.06 -30.16
N GLY A 573 -19.03 0.35 -30.48
CA GLY A 573 -18.05 -0.62 -30.98
C GLY A 573 -17.15 -1.23 -29.91
N ALA A 574 -17.45 -1.04 -28.62
CA ALA A 574 -16.63 -1.57 -27.54
C ALA A 574 -16.71 -3.10 -27.47
N ALA A 575 -15.56 -3.74 -27.24
CA ALA A 575 -15.43 -5.17 -27.05
C ALA A 575 -15.48 -5.56 -25.56
N PRO A 576 -15.80 -6.82 -25.22
CA PRO A 576 -15.64 -7.32 -23.86
C PRO A 576 -14.23 -7.06 -23.31
N GLY A 577 -14.14 -6.53 -22.10
CA GLY A 577 -12.88 -6.13 -21.48
C GLY A 577 -12.38 -4.73 -21.86
N ASP A 578 -13.08 -3.99 -22.74
CA ASP A 578 -12.86 -2.56 -22.89
C ASP A 578 -13.29 -1.81 -21.61
N TYR A 579 -12.72 -0.62 -21.40
CA TYR A 579 -13.12 0.26 -20.30
C TYR A 579 -13.05 1.74 -20.72
N VAL A 580 -13.78 2.59 -20.01
CA VAL A 580 -13.82 4.03 -20.26
C VAL A 580 -13.02 4.76 -19.19
N ALA A 581 -12.06 5.58 -19.60
CA ALA A 581 -11.28 6.43 -18.70
C ALA A 581 -11.66 7.89 -18.89
N LEU A 582 -12.19 8.53 -17.84
CA LEU A 582 -12.51 9.96 -17.82
C LEU A 582 -11.28 10.71 -17.29
N LEU A 583 -10.60 11.44 -18.17
CA LEU A 583 -9.36 12.17 -17.87
C LEU A 583 -9.69 13.67 -17.79
N ALA A 584 -9.68 14.24 -16.59
CA ALA A 584 -10.16 15.60 -16.35
C ALA A 584 -9.02 16.57 -16.03
N TYR A 585 -8.66 17.41 -16.99
CA TYR A 585 -7.90 18.65 -16.76
C TYR A 585 -8.89 19.79 -16.53
N LEU A 586 -9.53 19.73 -15.36
CA LEU A 586 -10.58 20.63 -14.92
C LEU A 586 -10.33 20.93 -13.44
N THR A 587 -10.57 22.17 -13.02
CA THR A 587 -10.50 22.53 -11.60
C THR A 587 -11.36 21.61 -10.74
N PRO A 588 -10.75 20.83 -9.82
CA PRO A 588 -11.47 19.98 -8.89
C PRO A 588 -12.43 20.80 -8.02
N ALA A 589 -13.73 20.49 -8.10
CA ALA A 589 -14.77 21.07 -7.28
C ALA A 589 -15.87 20.04 -7.03
N PRO A 590 -16.60 20.07 -5.91
CA PRO A 590 -17.63 19.08 -5.60
C PRO A 590 -18.65 18.88 -6.73
N ALA A 591 -19.07 19.95 -7.39
CA ALA A 591 -20.00 19.88 -8.53
C ALA A 591 -19.40 19.21 -9.77
N VAL A 592 -18.11 19.45 -10.05
CA VAL A 592 -17.39 18.82 -11.17
C VAL A 592 -17.19 17.33 -10.89
N THR A 593 -16.74 16.98 -9.68
CA THR A 593 -16.59 15.59 -9.25
C THR A 593 -17.93 14.86 -9.33
N ALA A 594 -19.02 15.47 -8.86
CA ALA A 594 -20.36 14.89 -8.96
C ALA A 594 -20.79 14.64 -10.41
N ALA A 595 -20.54 15.59 -11.33
CA ALA A 595 -20.85 15.43 -12.75
C ALA A 595 -20.04 14.29 -13.40
N LEU A 596 -18.73 14.17 -13.08
CA LEU A 596 -17.89 13.06 -13.55
C LEU A 596 -18.38 11.71 -13.00
N GLN A 597 -18.76 11.66 -11.72
CA GLN A 597 -19.31 10.46 -11.07
C GLN A 597 -20.67 10.06 -11.67
N ARG A 598 -21.50 11.03 -12.04
CA ARG A 598 -22.75 10.76 -12.75
C ARG A 598 -22.50 10.19 -14.14
N LEU A 599 -21.60 10.81 -14.92
CA LEU A 599 -21.22 10.33 -16.24
C LEU A 599 -20.68 8.90 -16.21
N ARG A 600 -19.74 8.60 -15.31
CA ARG A 600 -19.15 7.25 -15.19
C ARG A 600 -20.22 6.21 -14.83
N THR A 601 -21.12 6.54 -13.90
CA THR A 601 -22.16 5.60 -13.43
C THR A 601 -23.13 5.27 -14.57
N LEU A 602 -23.58 6.28 -15.30
CA LEU A 602 -24.46 6.09 -16.46
C LEU A 602 -23.78 5.30 -17.58
N LEU A 603 -22.49 5.54 -17.84
CA LEU A 603 -21.72 4.76 -18.80
C LEU A 603 -21.63 3.29 -18.39
N ARG A 604 -21.26 3.01 -17.13
CA ARG A 604 -21.23 1.64 -16.60
C ARG A 604 -22.59 0.98 -16.74
N ASP A 605 -23.67 1.62 -16.28
CA ASP A 605 -24.99 1.00 -16.26
C ASP A 605 -25.53 0.70 -17.67
N ARG A 606 -25.23 1.57 -18.65
CA ARG A 606 -25.63 1.37 -20.06
C ARG A 606 -24.78 0.34 -20.79
N THR A 607 -23.47 0.33 -20.55
CA THR A 607 -22.51 -0.40 -21.40
C THR A 607 -21.90 -1.62 -20.71
N ARG A 608 -22.05 -1.73 -19.39
CA ARG A 608 -21.35 -2.67 -18.49
C ARG A 608 -19.82 -2.57 -18.49
N LEU A 609 -19.26 -1.61 -19.23
CA LEU A 609 -17.82 -1.36 -19.27
C LEU A 609 -17.35 -0.83 -17.93
N ALA A 610 -16.11 -1.16 -17.57
CA ALA A 610 -15.48 -0.51 -16.45
C ALA A 610 -15.27 0.97 -16.70
N THR A 611 -15.36 1.78 -15.64
CA THR A 611 -15.13 3.22 -15.74
C THR A 611 -14.09 3.67 -14.73
N THR A 612 -13.18 4.56 -15.11
CA THR A 612 -12.22 5.22 -14.21
C THR A 612 -12.33 6.73 -14.34
N VAL A 613 -11.94 7.46 -13.29
CA VAL A 613 -11.93 8.93 -13.26
C VAL A 613 -10.60 9.38 -12.66
N GLY A 614 -9.85 10.18 -13.40
CA GLY A 614 -8.57 10.73 -12.94
C GLY A 614 -8.47 12.22 -13.26
N TYR A 615 -8.09 13.02 -12.27
CA TYR A 615 -7.72 14.42 -12.50
C TYR A 615 -6.30 14.51 -13.05
N GLY A 616 -6.11 15.34 -14.07
CA GLY A 616 -4.80 15.68 -14.61
C GLY A 616 -4.13 16.78 -13.76
N PRO A 617 -2.80 16.85 -13.75
CA PRO A 617 -1.84 15.90 -14.31
C PRO A 617 -1.61 14.66 -13.42
N ARG A 618 -2.23 14.56 -12.24
CA ARG A 618 -2.01 13.48 -11.26
C ARG A 618 -2.04 12.09 -11.90
N TYR A 619 -3.04 11.79 -12.73
CA TYR A 619 -3.17 10.46 -13.35
C TYR A 619 -2.01 10.10 -14.31
N LEU A 620 -1.25 11.08 -14.82
CA LEU A 620 -0.08 10.82 -15.66
C LEU A 620 1.00 10.03 -14.92
N HIS A 621 1.02 10.16 -13.59
CA HIS A 621 1.92 9.48 -12.66
C HIS A 621 1.24 8.29 -11.95
N SER A 622 0.07 7.85 -12.43
CA SER A 622 -0.58 6.59 -12.02
C SER A 622 -0.94 5.74 -13.26
N THR A 623 -2.06 6.04 -13.91
CA THR A 623 -2.60 5.29 -15.04
C THR A 623 -1.96 5.65 -16.38
N GLY A 624 -1.22 6.75 -16.45
CA GLY A 624 -0.55 7.21 -17.67
C GLY A 624 0.36 6.16 -18.33
N GLN A 625 1.01 5.32 -17.52
CA GLN A 625 1.80 4.17 -17.96
C GLN A 625 0.91 3.10 -18.61
N LEU A 626 -0.20 2.71 -17.97
CA LEU A 626 -1.16 1.73 -18.52
C LEU A 626 -1.84 2.22 -19.80
N HIS A 627 -2.30 3.47 -19.85
CA HIS A 627 -2.97 4.01 -21.03
C HIS A 627 -2.08 3.95 -22.29
N LYS A 628 -0.76 4.02 -22.10
CA LYS A 628 0.24 4.01 -23.19
C LYS A 628 0.83 2.63 -23.43
N GLY A 629 1.22 1.91 -22.38
CA GLY A 629 1.94 0.64 -22.45
C GLY A 629 1.10 -0.61 -22.23
N GLY A 630 -0.09 -0.49 -21.66
CA GLY A 630 -1.00 -1.60 -21.35
C GLY A 630 -1.81 -2.12 -22.54
N PRO A 631 -2.85 -2.94 -22.29
CA PRO A 631 -3.75 -3.45 -23.33
C PRO A 631 -4.43 -2.30 -24.08
N ALA A 632 -4.80 -2.53 -25.36
CA ALA A 632 -5.52 -1.55 -26.19
C ALA A 632 -7.03 -1.44 -25.90
N THR A 633 -7.40 -1.67 -24.64
CA THR A 633 -8.77 -1.70 -24.14
C THR A 633 -9.36 -0.35 -23.68
N PRO A 634 -8.60 0.74 -23.41
CA PRO A 634 -9.24 1.98 -22.96
C PRO A 634 -9.88 2.78 -24.11
N ILE A 635 -11.04 3.35 -23.79
CA ILE A 635 -11.70 4.48 -24.47
C ILE A 635 -11.47 5.71 -23.59
N LEU A 636 -10.61 6.63 -24.03
CA LEU A 636 -10.11 7.73 -23.22
C LEU A 636 -10.86 9.02 -23.58
N LEU A 637 -11.57 9.59 -22.62
CA LEU A 637 -12.29 10.85 -22.76
C LEU A 637 -11.51 11.94 -22.01
N LEU A 638 -10.78 12.76 -22.74
CA LEU A 638 -9.93 13.81 -22.18
C LEU A 638 -10.67 15.15 -22.20
N PHE A 639 -11.11 15.59 -21.02
CA PHE A 639 -11.82 16.84 -20.82
C PHE A 639 -10.86 17.95 -20.41
N THR A 640 -11.01 19.11 -21.05
CA THR A 640 -10.26 20.33 -20.70
C THR A 640 -11.22 21.51 -20.65
N ALA A 641 -11.03 22.44 -19.75
CA ALA A 641 -11.73 23.73 -19.77
C ALA A 641 -10.76 24.86 -20.10
N ARG A 642 -11.29 26.01 -20.52
CA ARG A 642 -10.49 27.22 -20.64
C ARG A 642 -10.49 27.92 -19.29
N GLU A 643 -9.30 28.08 -18.72
CA GLU A 643 -9.12 28.83 -17.48
C GLU A 643 -9.28 30.33 -17.71
N ALA A 644 -9.89 31.00 -16.73
CA ALA A 644 -10.17 32.43 -16.80
C ALA A 644 -8.91 33.29 -16.56
N GLU A 645 -8.00 32.82 -15.70
CA GLU A 645 -6.77 33.51 -15.33
C GLU A 645 -5.61 32.51 -15.20
N ASP A 646 -4.48 32.83 -15.81
CA ASP A 646 -3.26 32.03 -15.69
C ASP A 646 -2.46 32.46 -14.47
N LEU A 647 -2.30 31.56 -13.49
CA LEU A 647 -1.48 31.81 -12.30
C LEU A 647 0.00 31.72 -12.70
N ALA A 648 0.76 32.79 -12.44
CA ALA A 648 2.16 32.86 -12.84
C ALA A 648 3.04 31.81 -12.14
N ILE A 649 4.01 31.25 -12.86
CA ILE A 649 5.10 30.45 -12.30
C ILE A 649 6.34 31.36 -12.24
N PRO A 650 6.84 31.73 -11.06
CA PRO A 650 7.99 32.63 -10.95
C PRO A 650 9.21 32.12 -11.73
N GLY A 651 9.78 32.95 -12.59
CA GLY A 651 10.94 32.61 -13.42
C GLY A 651 10.63 31.83 -14.71
N GLU A 652 9.36 31.54 -15.01
CA GLU A 652 8.95 30.95 -16.30
C GLU A 652 8.22 31.97 -17.17
N ALA A 653 8.25 31.74 -18.50
CA ALA A 653 7.55 32.55 -19.49
C ALA A 653 6.05 32.21 -19.63
N TYR A 654 5.57 31.24 -18.87
CA TYR A 654 4.20 30.72 -18.89
C TYR A 654 3.70 30.50 -17.45
N GLY A 655 2.38 30.46 -17.27
CA GLY A 655 1.77 30.13 -15.99
C GLY A 655 1.25 28.68 -15.90
N PHE A 656 0.60 28.37 -14.79
CA PHE A 656 0.05 27.06 -14.46
C PHE A 656 -1.03 26.58 -15.44
N ALA A 657 -1.91 27.46 -15.92
CA ALA A 657 -2.93 27.09 -16.92
C ALA A 657 -2.28 26.66 -18.23
N THR A 658 -1.21 27.35 -18.63
CA THR A 658 -0.44 26.99 -19.83
C THR A 658 0.30 25.66 -19.63
N LEU A 659 0.89 25.43 -18.45
CA LEU A 659 1.56 24.17 -18.10
C LEU A 659 0.57 22.99 -18.09
N GLU A 660 -0.56 23.12 -17.42
CA GLU A 660 -1.61 22.09 -17.38
C GLU A 660 -2.11 21.76 -18.78
N ARG A 661 -2.37 22.80 -19.59
CA ARG A 661 -2.82 22.63 -20.97
C ARG A 661 -1.76 21.95 -21.84
N ALA A 662 -0.48 22.26 -21.65
CA ALA A 662 0.62 21.59 -22.32
C ALA A 662 0.71 20.10 -21.93
N GLN A 663 0.48 19.78 -20.66
CA GLN A 663 0.42 18.39 -20.18
C GLN A 663 -0.74 17.63 -20.82
N ALA A 664 -1.93 18.23 -20.88
CA ALA A 664 -3.11 17.65 -21.53
C ALA A 664 -2.88 17.34 -23.02
N LEU A 665 -2.31 18.30 -23.75
CA LEU A 665 -2.01 18.15 -25.18
C LEU A 665 -0.86 17.17 -25.43
N GLY A 666 0.17 17.19 -24.58
CA GLY A 666 1.28 16.26 -24.62
C GLY A 666 0.80 14.81 -24.41
N ASP A 667 -0.05 14.58 -23.41
CA ASP A 667 -0.65 13.27 -23.17
C ASP A 667 -1.49 12.82 -24.37
N LEU A 668 -2.40 13.67 -24.86
CA LEU A 668 -3.21 13.39 -26.05
C LEU A 668 -2.35 13.00 -27.27
N ALA A 669 -1.26 13.72 -27.53
CA ALA A 669 -0.35 13.44 -28.63
C ALA A 669 0.29 12.05 -28.48
N THR A 670 0.76 11.70 -27.28
CA THR A 670 1.35 10.38 -27.04
C THR A 670 0.32 9.25 -27.11
N LEU A 671 -0.90 9.46 -26.63
CA LEU A 671 -1.99 8.49 -26.72
C LEU A 671 -2.37 8.22 -28.19
N ARG A 672 -2.49 9.28 -29.00
CA ARG A 672 -2.77 9.15 -30.44
C ARG A 672 -1.60 8.50 -31.20
N ALA A 673 -0.35 8.83 -30.85
CA ALA A 673 0.83 8.17 -31.41
C ALA A 673 0.86 6.67 -31.09
N ALA A 674 0.43 6.28 -29.89
CA ALA A 674 0.21 4.89 -29.48
C ALA A 674 -1.08 4.26 -30.04
N ARG A 675 -1.77 4.94 -30.96
CA ARG A 675 -3.02 4.50 -31.61
C ARG A 675 -4.14 4.14 -30.62
N ARG A 676 -4.19 4.85 -29.48
CA ARG A 676 -5.26 4.68 -28.50
C ARG A 676 -6.52 5.41 -28.94
N ARG A 677 -7.68 4.92 -28.51
CA ARG A 677 -9.00 5.55 -28.72
C ARG A 677 -9.13 6.75 -27.78
N ALA A 678 -8.45 7.85 -28.11
CA ALA A 678 -8.39 9.06 -27.29
C ALA A 678 -9.14 10.21 -27.95
N PHE A 679 -10.19 10.67 -27.25
CA PHE A 679 -11.09 11.74 -27.67
C PHE A 679 -10.82 12.98 -26.84
N TRP A 680 -10.51 14.09 -27.51
CA TRP A 680 -10.28 15.35 -26.82
C TRP A 680 -11.55 16.21 -26.83
N LEU A 681 -12.03 16.56 -25.65
CA LEU A 681 -13.34 17.16 -25.39
C LEU A 681 -13.15 18.50 -24.68
N PRO A 682 -12.82 19.58 -25.40
CA PRO A 682 -12.79 20.92 -24.81
C PRO A 682 -14.19 21.36 -24.41
N LEU A 683 -14.38 21.66 -23.13
CA LEU A 683 -15.62 22.13 -22.57
C LEU A 683 -15.78 23.64 -22.73
N VAL A 684 -17.00 24.07 -23.03
CA VAL A 684 -17.37 25.49 -23.15
C VAL A 684 -18.31 25.86 -21.99
N GLY A 685 -17.95 26.92 -21.25
CA GLY A 685 -18.68 27.39 -20.08
C GLY A 685 -18.29 26.68 -18.79
N PRO A 686 -19.11 26.80 -17.72
CA PRO A 686 -18.83 26.17 -16.42
C PRO A 686 -18.64 24.65 -16.55
N PRO A 687 -17.53 24.07 -16.06
CA PRO A 687 -17.20 22.66 -16.31
C PRO A 687 -18.28 21.66 -15.88
N ALA A 688 -18.88 21.84 -14.70
CA ALA A 688 -19.92 20.94 -14.19
C ALA A 688 -21.16 20.91 -15.12
N GLU A 689 -21.65 22.08 -15.54
CA GLU A 689 -22.79 22.17 -16.46
C GLU A 689 -22.46 21.63 -17.86
N ALA A 690 -21.24 21.88 -18.33
CA ALA A 690 -20.78 21.38 -19.62
C ALA A 690 -20.69 19.85 -19.63
N LEU A 691 -20.19 19.24 -18.55
CA LEU A 691 -20.19 17.79 -18.36
C LEU A 691 -21.61 17.22 -18.31
N GLU A 692 -22.56 17.88 -17.65
CA GLU A 692 -23.96 17.42 -17.62
C GLU A 692 -24.62 17.49 -19.01
N ARG A 693 -24.36 18.57 -19.77
CA ARG A 693 -24.82 18.67 -21.17
C ARG A 693 -24.23 17.55 -22.03
N PHE A 694 -22.92 17.34 -21.96
CA PHE A 694 -22.22 16.27 -22.67
C PHE A 694 -22.80 14.90 -22.30
N THR A 695 -23.00 14.65 -21.01
CA THR A 695 -23.60 13.41 -20.48
C THR A 695 -24.99 13.18 -21.06
N GLY A 696 -25.86 14.19 -21.03
CA GLY A 696 -27.20 14.10 -21.58
C GLY A 696 -27.21 13.81 -23.08
N GLU A 697 -26.30 14.41 -23.85
CA GLU A 697 -26.18 14.16 -25.28
C GLU A 697 -25.63 12.78 -25.61
N LEU A 698 -24.59 12.35 -24.89
CA LEU A 698 -24.01 11.03 -25.06
C LEU A 698 -25.02 9.93 -24.73
N MET A 699 -25.77 10.06 -23.64
CA MET A 699 -26.78 9.08 -23.22
C MET A 699 -27.99 9.00 -24.15
N ARG A 700 -28.24 9.99 -25.01
CA ARG A 700 -29.24 9.87 -26.09
C ARG A 700 -28.76 9.04 -27.28
N ARG A 701 -27.44 8.81 -27.37
CA ARG A 701 -26.78 8.15 -28.52
C ARG A 701 -26.26 6.75 -28.18
N VAL A 702 -25.93 6.51 -26.91
CA VAL A 702 -25.55 5.19 -26.39
C VAL A 702 -26.86 4.46 -26.05
N ALA A 703 -27.29 3.59 -26.96
CA ALA A 703 -28.51 2.78 -26.82
C ALA A 703 -28.40 1.77 -25.68
#